data_AF-A0A0G2E3L0-F1
#
_entry.id   AF-A0A0G2E3L0-F1
#
_cell.length_a   1.000
_cell.length_b   1.000
_cell.length_c   1.000
_cell.angle_alpha   90.00
_cell.angle_beta   90.00
_cell.angle_gamma   90.00
#
_symmetry.space_group_name_H-M   'P 1'
#
loop_
_entity.id
_entity.type
_entity.pdbx_description
1 polymer ?
#
loop_
_entity_poly.entity_id
_entity_poly.type
_entity_poly.pdbx_seq_one_letter_code
_entity_poly.pdbx_strand_id
1 'polypeptide(L)'
;MSSPHDDDAAKSATALDLNPEPGFGASVTDDSAPRNVTAAAAPLDGASAEAGAPLQGTNVGEAKPEPEKERSAAKIAIIMFALGMAVFLAAMDITIITTALPTISAHFHSAAGYTWIGSAFNLAAAASTPLWGKLSDIFGRKPVLLVANIVFFIGSLIAALSINIGMLIIARAIQGVGGGGLIILVNIVISDLFSMRSRGQYFGIIGMVWALASALGPVIGGALTQRVSWRWCFYINLPLDGVAFAIIVIFLDVHNPRTPIGAGLRAIDWAGSLTVIGGTVMLLLGLEFGGVTYPWSSPTVVCLIVFGIVTIAVFLALEWKVAKYPIMPLRIFSNRSNLASLAACFLHGFVFISATYYLPLYYQAVRGAGPIMSGVYLLAFALSLSVVSATTGIVIKKTGAYLPCIIFGFAVLTLGFGLYTDIDAHSSWTKIILYQIVAGIGVGPNFQSPLIALQAHVHPKDIATATATFGFVRNLATAISVVIGGVVFQNEMQKHQATLSRSLGPQLAGQLAGGSAGANSEIVGALPPAQREVAREAFADSLSQMWIVYVCFAGLGLLVSLLIRSKTLANSHEDQKAGMEADEERRAAKRSAAGAQSRTTAKSGMTGTTVATAAETTGEKRSVDGGSAVNVLGDGEGEKSGGSASASAKDVPA
;
A
#
# COMPACT_ATOMS: atom_id res chain seq x y z
N MET A 1 -33.50 -51.79 19.27
CA MET A 1 -33.25 -52.93 20.18
C MET A 1 -32.43 -52.43 21.36
N SER A 2 -32.41 -53.19 22.45
CA SER A 2 -32.09 -52.70 23.80
C SER A 2 -30.60 -52.77 24.18
N SER A 3 -30.26 -52.04 25.24
CA SER A 3 -29.05 -52.13 26.09
C SER A 3 -29.15 -53.35 27.07
N PRO A 4 -28.33 -53.54 28.15
CA PRO A 4 -27.11 -52.84 28.64
C PRO A 4 -25.95 -53.79 29.08
N HIS A 5 -24.92 -53.24 29.76
CA HIS A 5 -24.32 -53.67 31.07
C HIS A 5 -22.93 -52.97 31.27
N ASP A 6 -22.67 -52.17 32.32
CA ASP A 6 -22.19 -52.48 33.71
C ASP A 6 -20.62 -52.49 33.81
N ASP A 7 -19.91 -52.11 34.89
CA ASP A 7 -20.21 -51.22 36.04
C ASP A 7 -18.91 -50.80 36.81
N ASP A 8 -19.06 -49.94 37.84
CA ASP A 8 -18.27 -49.76 39.09
C ASP A 8 -16.73 -49.42 39.19
N ALA A 9 -16.47 -48.19 39.66
CA ALA A 9 -15.90 -47.80 40.98
C ALA A 9 -14.56 -48.34 41.61
N ALA A 10 -13.53 -47.48 41.55
CA ALA A 10 -12.83 -46.81 42.70
C ALA A 10 -11.81 -47.52 43.66
N LYS A 11 -10.90 -46.66 44.23
CA LYS A 11 -9.90 -46.85 45.34
C LYS A 11 -8.62 -47.62 44.96
N SER A 12 -7.42 -47.43 45.56
CA SER A 12 -6.84 -46.48 46.56
C SER A 12 -5.28 -46.61 46.54
N ALA A 13 -4.43 -45.76 47.15
CA ALA A 13 -4.58 -44.46 47.84
C ALA A 13 -3.63 -43.40 47.19
N THR A 14 -2.62 -42.69 47.75
CA THR A 14 -1.92 -42.56 49.06
C THR A 14 -1.31 -41.15 49.07
N ALA A 15 -1.72 -40.16 49.88
CA ALA A 15 -1.54 -39.90 51.32
C ALA A 15 -0.14 -39.37 51.76
N LEU A 16 -0.04 -38.05 51.96
CA LEU A 16 0.81 -37.35 52.94
C LEU A 16 0.23 -35.93 53.17
N ASP A 17 0.27 -35.43 54.40
CA ASP A 17 -0.53 -34.28 54.87
C ASP A 17 0.17 -33.58 56.08
N LEU A 18 -0.45 -32.51 56.59
CA LEU A 18 -0.25 -31.77 57.85
C LEU A 18 0.56 -30.45 57.82
N ASN A 19 -0.17 -29.39 58.16
CA ASN A 19 0.27 -28.04 58.57
C ASN A 19 0.61 -28.02 60.09
N PRO A 20 1.32 -27.02 60.68
CA PRO A 20 0.60 -25.87 61.28
C PRO A 20 1.38 -24.52 61.47
N GLU A 21 0.67 -23.50 61.96
CA GLU A 21 1.16 -22.21 62.55
C GLU A 21 1.48 -22.35 64.08
N PRO A 22 1.79 -21.30 64.94
CA PRO A 22 1.82 -19.82 64.79
C PRO A 22 3.04 -19.09 65.46
N GLY A 23 2.95 -17.79 65.78
CA GLY A 23 4.04 -16.97 66.38
C GLY A 23 3.63 -15.83 67.36
N PHE A 24 4.59 -14.99 67.79
CA PHE A 24 4.49 -13.79 68.68
C PHE A 24 5.73 -12.86 68.43
N GLY A 25 5.68 -11.52 68.32
CA GLY A 25 5.65 -10.47 69.39
C GLY A 25 7.04 -9.74 69.52
N ALA A 26 7.24 -8.44 69.84
CA ALA A 26 6.39 -7.26 70.12
C ALA A 26 7.20 -5.91 70.09
N SER A 27 6.61 -4.78 70.56
CA SER A 27 7.11 -3.36 70.66
C SER A 27 7.22 -2.53 69.34
N VAL A 28 6.78 -1.26 69.16
CA VAL A 28 6.50 -0.03 70.00
C VAL A 28 7.79 0.74 70.35
N THR A 29 8.02 2.04 70.08
CA THR A 29 7.22 3.32 70.01
C THR A 29 7.26 4.02 68.62
N ASP A 30 6.29 4.82 68.14
CA ASP A 30 5.79 6.18 68.50
C ASP A 30 6.76 7.36 68.24
N ASP A 31 6.37 8.32 67.36
CA ASP A 31 6.21 9.78 67.64
C ASP A 31 6.04 10.65 66.35
N SER A 32 5.25 11.73 66.47
CA SER A 32 5.26 13.00 65.74
C SER A 32 4.86 13.09 64.24
N ALA A 33 3.66 13.66 64.05
CA ALA A 33 3.41 14.80 63.16
C ALA A 33 2.82 15.93 64.05
N PRO A 34 2.55 17.19 63.61
CA PRO A 34 2.49 17.72 62.23
C PRO A 34 2.99 19.19 62.06
N ARG A 35 2.58 19.83 60.95
CA ARG A 35 2.42 21.30 60.72
C ARG A 35 3.68 22.20 60.68
N ASN A 36 3.79 22.98 59.59
CA ASN A 36 3.30 24.36 59.68
C ASN A 36 2.85 24.94 58.33
N VAL A 37 2.12 26.07 58.38
CA VAL A 37 1.47 26.77 57.25
C VAL A 37 1.74 28.28 57.38
N THR A 38 1.40 29.07 56.35
CA THR A 38 1.40 30.56 56.26
C THR A 38 2.72 31.22 55.85
N ALA A 39 2.73 32.44 55.26
CA ALA A 39 1.79 33.09 54.31
C ALA A 39 2.43 34.37 53.72
N ALA A 40 1.97 34.76 52.53
CA ALA A 40 1.93 36.11 51.92
C ALA A 40 2.91 37.24 52.36
N ALA A 41 3.61 37.84 51.37
CA ALA A 41 3.54 39.29 51.10
C ALA A 41 4.28 39.69 49.79
N ALA A 42 3.83 40.81 49.20
CA ALA A 42 4.45 41.64 48.16
C ALA A 42 3.83 43.07 48.31
N PRO A 43 4.16 44.11 47.52
CA PRO A 43 5.14 44.25 46.43
C PRO A 43 6.03 45.53 46.53
N LEU A 44 6.80 45.84 45.48
CA LEU A 44 6.92 47.16 44.79
C LEU A 44 8.36 47.55 44.35
N ASP A 45 8.43 47.97 43.08
CA ASP A 45 9.22 49.03 42.42
C ASP A 45 10.72 49.24 42.65
N GLY A 46 11.44 49.47 41.54
CA GLY A 46 12.85 49.89 41.52
C GLY A 46 13.50 49.76 40.14
N ALA A 47 13.32 50.74 39.26
CA ALA A 47 13.93 50.75 37.93
C ALA A 47 15.30 51.47 37.91
N SER A 48 16.28 50.90 37.21
CA SER A 48 17.48 51.59 36.69
C SER A 48 18.13 50.75 35.59
N ALA A 49 18.85 51.38 34.66
CA ALA A 49 19.43 50.71 33.51
C ALA A 49 20.81 51.28 33.16
N GLU A 50 21.81 50.41 33.08
CA GLU A 50 23.15 50.57 32.50
C GLU A 50 23.72 49.15 32.29
N ALA A 51 24.77 48.88 31.50
CA ALA A 51 25.19 49.38 30.20
C ALA A 51 26.41 48.54 29.76
N GLY A 52 26.43 48.01 28.53
CA GLY A 52 27.64 47.53 27.85
C GLY A 52 28.49 46.42 28.51
N ALA A 53 28.20 45.15 28.20
CA ALA A 53 29.17 44.05 28.29
C ALA A 53 29.32 43.35 26.92
N PRO A 54 30.48 42.76 26.56
CA PRO A 54 30.78 42.38 25.19
C PRO A 54 29.94 41.22 24.64
N LEU A 55 29.68 41.24 23.34
CA LEU A 55 28.99 40.18 22.60
C LEU A 55 29.82 38.89 22.58
N GLN A 56 29.64 38.01 23.57
CA GLN A 56 30.05 36.61 23.42
C GLN A 56 29.26 35.99 22.26
N GLY A 57 29.98 35.36 21.33
CA GLY A 57 29.37 34.74 20.17
C GLY A 57 28.39 33.65 20.59
N THR A 58 27.13 33.77 20.17
CA THR A 58 26.12 32.74 20.36
C THR A 58 26.47 31.51 19.52
N ASN A 59 27.26 30.62 20.11
CA ASN A 59 27.31 29.23 19.71
C ASN A 59 25.86 28.72 19.71
N VAL A 60 25.28 28.61 18.52
CA VAL A 60 24.03 27.87 18.30
C VAL A 60 24.39 26.40 18.46
N GLY A 61 24.47 25.98 19.73
CA GLY A 61 24.73 24.59 20.07
C GLY A 61 23.68 23.73 19.38
N GLU A 62 24.13 22.74 18.61
CA GLU A 62 23.23 21.77 17.99
C GLU A 62 22.38 21.16 19.11
N ALA A 63 21.07 21.46 19.08
CA ALA A 63 20.13 20.90 20.02
C ALA A 63 20.10 19.38 19.77
N LYS A 64 20.86 18.63 20.57
CA LYS A 64 20.81 17.17 20.56
C LYS A 64 19.33 16.76 20.64
N PRO A 65 18.83 15.93 19.71
CA PRO A 65 17.44 15.49 19.79
C PRO A 65 17.23 14.81 21.14
N GLU A 66 16.16 15.18 21.84
CA GLU A 66 15.85 14.60 23.15
C GLU A 66 15.75 13.08 23.03
N PRO A 67 16.29 12.30 23.99
CA PRO A 67 16.14 10.86 23.98
C PRO A 67 14.66 10.50 24.06
N GLU A 68 14.20 9.80 23.03
CA GLU A 68 12.79 9.49 22.79
C GLU A 68 12.20 8.68 23.96
N LYS A 69 10.90 8.87 24.27
CA LYS A 69 10.18 7.95 25.18
C LYS A 69 10.00 6.61 24.47
N GLU A 70 11.02 5.74 24.55
CA GLU A 70 10.99 4.40 23.97
C GLU A 70 9.73 3.66 24.42
N ARG A 71 8.83 3.41 23.46
CA ARG A 71 7.61 2.65 23.69
C ARG A 71 8.02 1.22 24.00
N SER A 72 7.77 0.74 25.22
CA SER A 72 8.10 -0.63 25.64
C SER A 72 7.70 -1.66 24.58
N ALA A 73 8.56 -2.67 24.36
CA ALA A 73 8.39 -3.68 23.32
C ALA A 73 7.01 -4.38 23.37
N ALA A 74 6.43 -4.53 24.56
CA ALA A 74 5.07 -5.05 24.74
C ALA A 74 4.00 -4.13 24.12
N LYS A 75 4.11 -2.81 24.30
CA LYS A 75 3.19 -1.82 23.69
C LYS A 75 3.35 -1.79 22.16
N ILE A 76 4.58 -1.91 21.67
CA ILE A 76 4.86 -2.04 20.22
C ILE A 76 4.23 -3.33 19.67
N ALA A 77 4.37 -4.46 20.35
CA ALA A 77 3.79 -5.74 19.93
C ALA A 77 2.26 -5.69 19.87
N ILE A 78 1.60 -5.12 20.89
CA ILE A 78 0.13 -4.98 20.92
C ILE A 78 -0.35 -4.04 19.80
N ILE A 79 0.33 -2.92 19.56
CA ILE A 79 0.00 -2.01 18.45
C ILE A 79 0.16 -2.72 17.10
N MET A 80 1.27 -3.44 16.88
CA MET A 80 1.49 -4.20 15.65
C MET A 80 0.50 -5.36 15.46
N PHE A 81 0.03 -5.97 16.55
CA PHE A 81 -1.05 -6.97 16.51
C PHE A 81 -2.39 -6.35 16.11
N ALA A 82 -2.74 -5.18 16.67
CA ALA A 82 -3.95 -4.45 16.32
C ALA A 82 -3.98 -4.00 14.85
N LEU A 83 -2.88 -3.39 14.40
CA LEU A 83 -2.69 -2.95 13.02
C LEU A 83 -2.62 -4.15 12.05
N GLY A 84 -1.98 -5.24 12.47
CA GLY A 84 -1.98 -6.51 11.77
C GLY A 84 -3.37 -7.10 11.61
N MET A 85 -4.19 -7.12 12.66
CA MET A 85 -5.57 -7.63 12.61
C MET A 85 -6.45 -6.81 11.66
N ALA A 86 -6.33 -5.48 11.67
CA ALA A 86 -7.04 -4.60 10.75
C ALA A 86 -6.68 -4.86 9.27
N VAL A 87 -5.40 -5.11 8.96
CA VAL A 87 -4.98 -5.48 7.59
C VAL A 87 -5.34 -6.93 7.25
N PHE A 88 -5.22 -7.86 8.21
CA PHE A 88 -5.62 -9.26 8.04
C PHE A 88 -7.07 -9.35 7.57
N LEU A 89 -7.95 -8.63 8.25
CA LEU A 89 -9.38 -8.59 7.97
C LEU A 89 -9.67 -8.08 6.54
N ALA A 90 -9.16 -6.90 6.20
CA ALA A 90 -9.36 -6.30 4.88
C ALA A 90 -8.70 -7.11 3.74
N ALA A 91 -7.56 -7.75 4.00
CA ALA A 91 -6.90 -8.65 3.05
C ALA A 91 -7.64 -9.98 2.89
N MET A 92 -8.15 -10.56 3.98
CA MET A 92 -8.89 -11.82 3.98
C MET A 92 -10.22 -11.64 3.25
N ASP A 93 -10.88 -10.50 3.40
CA ASP A 93 -12.14 -10.20 2.72
C ASP A 93 -12.02 -10.01 1.18
N ILE A 94 -10.82 -9.67 0.70
CA ILE A 94 -10.49 -9.66 -0.74
C ILE A 94 -10.34 -11.09 -1.29
N THR A 95 -9.92 -12.06 -0.46
CA THR A 95 -9.51 -13.40 -0.91
C THR A 95 -10.50 -14.51 -0.53
N ILE A 96 -11.24 -14.37 0.56
CA ILE A 96 -12.30 -15.31 1.02
C ILE A 96 -13.42 -15.45 0.00
N ILE A 97 -13.69 -14.38 -0.74
CA ILE A 97 -14.78 -14.32 -1.70
C ILE A 97 -14.49 -15.11 -2.98
N THR A 98 -13.22 -15.27 -3.39
CA THR A 98 -12.88 -15.88 -4.70
C THR A 98 -13.32 -17.35 -4.80
N THR A 99 -13.29 -18.07 -3.69
CA THR A 99 -13.83 -19.44 -3.55
C THR A 99 -15.35 -19.52 -3.36
N ALA A 100 -16.03 -18.39 -3.19
CA ALA A 100 -17.49 -18.31 -3.03
C ALA A 100 -18.21 -17.70 -4.25
N LEU A 101 -17.50 -16.99 -5.13
CA LEU A 101 -18.07 -16.32 -6.31
C LEU A 101 -18.95 -17.22 -7.20
N PRO A 102 -18.58 -18.48 -7.54
CA PRO A 102 -19.44 -19.35 -8.35
C PRO A 102 -20.78 -19.63 -7.65
N THR A 103 -20.73 -20.05 -6.38
CA THR A 103 -21.91 -20.40 -5.60
C THR A 103 -22.82 -19.19 -5.30
N ILE A 104 -22.27 -17.99 -5.12
CA ILE A 104 -23.07 -16.75 -4.98
C ILE A 104 -23.71 -16.34 -6.31
N SER A 105 -22.96 -16.43 -7.42
CA SER A 105 -23.46 -16.20 -8.78
C SER A 105 -24.63 -17.13 -9.11
N ALA A 106 -24.50 -18.42 -8.79
CA ALA A 106 -25.56 -19.42 -8.94
C ALA A 106 -26.77 -19.12 -8.05
N HIS A 107 -26.58 -18.85 -6.76
CA HIS A 107 -27.67 -18.51 -5.82
C HIS A 107 -28.52 -17.33 -6.31
N PHE A 108 -27.90 -16.28 -6.84
CA PHE A 108 -28.60 -15.11 -7.40
C PHE A 108 -28.90 -15.20 -8.91
N HIS A 109 -28.62 -16.34 -9.56
CA HIS A 109 -28.84 -16.57 -10.98
C HIS A 109 -28.25 -15.46 -11.89
N SER A 110 -27.10 -14.91 -11.50
CA SER A 110 -26.54 -13.69 -12.10
C SER A 110 -25.04 -13.84 -12.39
N ALA A 111 -24.72 -14.21 -13.63
CA ALA A 111 -23.33 -14.34 -14.09
C ALA A 111 -22.53 -13.02 -13.95
N ALA A 112 -23.19 -11.86 -14.09
CA ALA A 112 -22.57 -10.56 -13.82
C ALA A 112 -22.11 -10.43 -12.36
N GLY A 113 -22.81 -11.05 -11.40
CA GLY A 113 -22.43 -11.08 -9.99
C GLY A 113 -21.03 -11.65 -9.74
N TYR A 114 -20.59 -12.60 -10.58
CA TYR A 114 -19.25 -13.21 -10.47
C TYR A 114 -18.12 -12.16 -10.51
N THR A 115 -18.16 -11.22 -11.45
CA THR A 115 -17.17 -10.12 -11.52
C THR A 115 -17.49 -9.03 -10.51
N TRP A 116 -18.74 -8.55 -10.49
CA TRP A 116 -19.14 -7.35 -9.76
C TRP A 116 -18.97 -7.43 -8.24
N ILE A 117 -19.10 -8.62 -7.62
CA ILE A 117 -18.89 -8.78 -6.16
C ILE A 117 -17.42 -8.50 -5.76
N GLY A 118 -16.46 -8.90 -6.60
CA GLY A 118 -15.04 -8.59 -6.40
C GLY A 118 -14.72 -7.16 -6.81
N SER A 119 -15.11 -6.79 -8.03
CA SER A 119 -14.80 -5.48 -8.61
C SER A 119 -15.38 -4.31 -7.83
N ALA A 120 -16.61 -4.38 -7.30
CA ALA A 120 -17.20 -3.29 -6.53
C ALA A 120 -16.42 -2.94 -5.25
N PHE A 121 -15.84 -3.95 -4.59
CA PHE A 121 -14.94 -3.72 -3.44
C PHE A 121 -13.64 -3.04 -3.89
N ASN A 122 -12.98 -3.59 -4.92
CA ASN A 122 -11.69 -3.08 -5.40
C ASN A 122 -11.80 -1.65 -5.96
N LEU A 123 -12.88 -1.38 -6.70
CA LEU A 123 -13.30 -0.06 -7.21
C LEU A 123 -13.42 0.97 -6.09
N ALA A 124 -14.19 0.64 -5.04
CA ALA A 124 -14.45 1.54 -3.93
C ALA A 124 -13.22 1.72 -3.03
N ALA A 125 -12.43 0.66 -2.83
CA ALA A 125 -11.15 0.73 -2.13
C ALA A 125 -10.16 1.63 -2.87
N ALA A 126 -10.00 1.48 -4.19
CA ALA A 126 -9.13 2.31 -5.00
C ALA A 126 -9.56 3.79 -4.94
N ALA A 127 -10.82 4.09 -5.25
CA ALA A 127 -11.34 5.46 -5.26
C ALA A 127 -11.24 6.17 -3.90
N SER A 128 -11.50 5.47 -2.78
CA SER A 128 -11.48 6.09 -1.44
C SER A 128 -10.08 6.29 -0.84
N THR A 129 -9.06 5.57 -1.33
CA THR A 129 -7.72 5.55 -0.73
C THR A 129 -7.07 6.95 -0.55
N PRO A 130 -7.10 7.88 -1.53
CA PRO A 130 -6.51 9.21 -1.35
C PRO A 130 -7.21 10.05 -0.27
N LEU A 131 -8.54 9.94 -0.18
CA LEU A 131 -9.36 10.65 0.79
C LEU A 131 -9.03 10.19 2.22
N TRP A 132 -8.86 8.88 2.45
CA TRP A 132 -8.47 8.36 3.77
C TRP A 132 -7.13 8.90 4.24
N GLY A 133 -6.13 8.96 3.35
CA GLY A 133 -4.85 9.61 3.62
C GLY A 133 -5.06 11.04 4.11
N LYS A 134 -5.79 11.85 3.33
CA LYS A 134 -6.05 13.27 3.62
C LYS A 134 -6.84 13.49 4.91
N LEU A 135 -7.88 12.69 5.15
CA LEU A 135 -8.66 12.74 6.40
C LEU A 135 -7.77 12.49 7.61
N SER A 136 -6.83 11.54 7.52
CA SER A 136 -5.93 11.20 8.63
C SER A 136 -4.83 12.23 8.89
N ASP A 137 -4.43 13.02 7.88
CA ASP A 137 -3.53 14.18 8.07
C ASP A 137 -4.24 15.32 8.84
N ILE A 138 -5.55 15.46 8.65
CA ILE A 138 -6.38 16.54 9.23
C ILE A 138 -6.90 16.17 10.63
N PHE A 139 -7.58 15.03 10.76
CA PHE A 139 -8.25 14.60 12.00
C PHE A 139 -7.40 13.64 12.85
N GLY A 140 -6.15 13.37 12.44
CA GLY A 140 -5.26 12.43 13.10
C GLY A 140 -5.52 10.96 12.75
N ARG A 141 -4.54 10.11 13.04
CA ARG A 141 -4.57 8.71 12.57
C ARG A 141 -5.62 7.84 13.28
N LYS A 142 -5.69 7.90 14.62
CA LYS A 142 -6.57 7.03 15.42
C LYS A 142 -8.06 7.20 15.11
N PRO A 143 -8.64 8.43 15.09
CA PRO A 143 -10.07 8.59 14.82
C PRO A 143 -10.43 8.08 13.42
N VAL A 144 -9.63 8.39 12.41
CA VAL A 144 -9.90 8.04 11.01
C VAL A 144 -9.76 6.53 10.77
N LEU A 145 -8.82 5.84 11.44
CA LEU A 145 -8.72 4.38 11.42
C LEU A 145 -9.96 3.71 12.04
N LEU A 146 -10.50 4.26 13.13
CA LEU A 146 -11.74 3.78 13.75
C LEU A 146 -12.98 4.05 12.88
N VAL A 147 -13.03 5.15 12.12
CA VAL A 147 -14.11 5.38 11.14
C VAL A 147 -14.01 4.41 9.96
N ALA A 148 -12.81 4.17 9.41
CA ALA A 148 -12.61 3.18 8.34
C ALA A 148 -13.03 1.77 8.77
N ASN A 149 -12.75 1.42 10.03
CA ASN A 149 -13.20 0.17 10.68
C ASN A 149 -14.74 0.09 10.74
N ILE A 150 -15.43 1.09 11.30
CA ILE A 150 -16.90 1.11 11.37
C ILE A 150 -17.55 1.01 9.97
N VAL A 151 -16.98 1.64 8.95
CA VAL A 151 -17.46 1.53 7.56
C VAL A 151 -17.30 0.10 7.02
N PHE A 152 -16.19 -0.57 7.33
CA PHE A 152 -15.96 -1.97 6.97
C PHE A 152 -16.93 -2.92 7.70
N PHE A 153 -17.18 -2.70 8.99
CA PHE A 153 -18.17 -3.44 9.79
C PHE A 153 -19.57 -3.37 9.17
N ILE A 154 -20.03 -2.14 8.86
CA ILE A 154 -21.35 -1.89 8.28
C ILE A 154 -21.46 -2.53 6.89
N GLY A 155 -20.43 -2.38 6.03
CA GLY A 155 -20.39 -3.04 4.73
C GLY A 155 -20.47 -4.57 4.83
N SER A 156 -19.71 -5.16 5.76
CA SER A 156 -19.72 -6.61 6.03
C SER A 156 -21.11 -7.09 6.50
N LEU A 157 -21.78 -6.33 7.38
CA LEU A 157 -23.10 -6.67 7.90
C LEU A 157 -24.18 -6.63 6.80
N ILE A 158 -24.17 -5.59 5.95
CA ILE A 158 -25.12 -5.48 4.83
C ILE A 158 -24.86 -6.59 3.79
N ALA A 159 -23.60 -6.98 3.57
CA ALA A 159 -23.24 -8.07 2.67
C ALA A 159 -23.76 -9.43 3.19
N ALA A 160 -23.58 -9.70 4.49
CA ALA A 160 -24.09 -10.91 5.15
C ALA A 160 -25.62 -11.01 5.11
N LEU A 161 -26.32 -9.87 5.25
CA LEU A 161 -27.78 -9.75 5.21
C LEU A 161 -28.36 -9.59 3.79
N SER A 162 -27.54 -9.68 2.74
CA SER A 162 -28.00 -9.36 1.38
C SER A 162 -29.04 -10.34 0.84
N ILE A 163 -30.15 -9.78 0.31
CA ILE A 163 -31.29 -10.54 -0.25
C ILE A 163 -31.32 -10.57 -1.78
N ASN A 164 -30.52 -9.75 -2.45
CA ASN A 164 -30.36 -9.72 -3.90
C ASN A 164 -28.95 -9.25 -4.30
N ILE A 165 -28.56 -9.49 -5.55
CA ILE A 165 -27.21 -9.18 -6.04
C ILE A 165 -26.88 -7.67 -6.02
N GLY A 166 -27.84 -6.79 -6.26
CA GLY A 166 -27.63 -5.34 -6.22
C GLY A 166 -27.31 -4.83 -4.81
N MET A 167 -28.04 -5.33 -3.80
CA MET A 167 -27.75 -5.08 -2.39
C MET A 167 -26.36 -5.58 -1.99
N LEU A 168 -25.95 -6.76 -2.47
CA LEU A 168 -24.60 -7.29 -2.23
C LEU A 168 -23.52 -6.41 -2.90
N ILE A 169 -23.71 -5.97 -4.14
CA ILE A 169 -22.78 -5.08 -4.85
C ILE A 169 -22.61 -3.73 -4.11
N ILE A 170 -23.71 -3.13 -3.65
CA ILE A 170 -23.68 -1.91 -2.83
C ILE A 170 -22.96 -2.15 -1.50
N ALA A 171 -23.22 -3.28 -0.84
CA ALA A 171 -22.52 -3.66 0.39
C ALA A 171 -21.01 -3.82 0.18
N ARG A 172 -20.59 -4.51 -0.89
CA ARG A 172 -19.18 -4.67 -1.29
C ARG A 172 -18.52 -3.31 -1.57
N ALA A 173 -19.23 -2.37 -2.17
CA ALA A 173 -18.71 -1.01 -2.34
C ALA A 173 -18.49 -0.28 -1.00
N ILE A 174 -19.48 -0.31 -0.08
CA ILE A 174 -19.34 0.28 1.27
C ILE A 174 -18.17 -0.37 2.02
N GLN A 175 -18.11 -1.71 2.00
CA GLN A 175 -17.06 -2.51 2.62
C GLN A 175 -15.68 -2.19 2.02
N GLY A 176 -15.60 -2.00 0.70
CA GLY A 176 -14.40 -1.57 -0.02
C GLY A 176 -13.91 -0.19 0.39
N VAL A 177 -14.81 0.78 0.60
CA VAL A 177 -14.45 2.09 1.17
C VAL A 177 -13.77 1.91 2.53
N GLY A 178 -14.34 1.10 3.44
CA GLY A 178 -13.71 0.81 4.73
C GLY A 178 -12.37 0.09 4.61
N GLY A 179 -12.31 -0.98 3.80
CA GLY A 179 -11.13 -1.83 3.64
C GLY A 179 -9.94 -1.11 3.01
N GLY A 180 -10.16 -0.28 1.99
CA GLY A 180 -9.14 0.61 1.43
C GLY A 180 -8.57 1.55 2.49
N GLY A 181 -9.43 2.08 3.37
CA GLY A 181 -9.06 2.86 4.55
C GLY A 181 -8.19 2.08 5.54
N LEU A 182 -8.62 0.90 5.99
CA LEU A 182 -7.85 0.05 6.90
C LEU A 182 -6.45 -0.25 6.36
N ILE A 183 -6.36 -0.65 5.08
CA ILE A 183 -5.08 -0.98 4.43
C ILE A 183 -4.16 0.24 4.37
N ILE A 184 -4.65 1.42 3.97
CA ILE A 184 -3.76 2.59 3.83
C ILE A 184 -3.37 3.22 5.17
N LEU A 185 -4.32 3.33 6.11
CA LEU A 185 -4.12 4.00 7.39
C LEU A 185 -3.14 3.22 8.27
N VAL A 186 -3.13 1.88 8.21
CA VAL A 186 -2.12 1.05 8.89
C VAL A 186 -0.71 1.32 8.34
N ASN A 187 -0.54 1.42 7.03
CA ASN A 187 0.77 1.71 6.44
C ASN A 187 1.26 3.14 6.77
N ILE A 188 0.35 4.10 6.88
CA ILE A 188 0.66 5.47 7.36
C ILE A 188 1.06 5.44 8.85
N VAL A 189 0.29 4.76 9.72
CA VAL A 189 0.61 4.64 11.16
C VAL A 189 1.96 3.97 11.40
N ILE A 190 2.30 2.90 10.66
CA ILE A 190 3.62 2.25 10.73
C ILE A 190 4.73 3.19 10.24
N SER A 191 4.43 4.10 9.32
CA SER A 191 5.40 5.10 8.86
C SER A 191 5.63 6.18 9.93
N ASP A 192 4.58 6.66 10.58
CA ASP A 192 4.69 7.71 11.61
C ASP A 192 5.21 7.20 12.96
N LEU A 193 5.11 5.89 13.26
CA LEU A 193 5.58 5.28 14.52
C LEU A 193 7.03 4.81 14.53
N PHE A 194 7.68 4.62 13.36
CA PHE A 194 8.93 3.88 13.26
C PHE A 194 9.94 4.52 12.30
N SER A 195 11.23 4.43 12.66
CA SER A 195 12.35 4.91 11.85
C SER A 195 12.50 4.18 10.51
N MET A 196 12.97 4.88 9.48
CA MET A 196 13.07 4.40 8.09
C MET A 196 13.70 3.01 7.93
N ARG A 197 14.73 2.68 8.72
CA ARG A 197 15.40 1.37 8.70
C ARG A 197 14.63 0.28 9.46
N SER A 198 13.87 0.64 10.50
CA SER A 198 13.06 -0.33 11.27
C SER A 198 11.72 -0.65 10.61
N ARG A 199 11.14 0.29 9.84
CA ARG A 199 9.95 0.08 9.00
C ARG A 199 10.03 -1.18 8.13
N GLY A 200 11.22 -1.55 7.63
CA GLY A 200 11.42 -2.79 6.87
C GLY A 200 10.92 -4.05 7.59
N GLN A 201 11.17 -4.16 8.90
CA GLN A 201 10.66 -5.29 9.69
C GLN A 201 9.14 -5.23 9.87
N TYR A 202 8.60 -4.06 10.21
CA TYR A 202 7.16 -3.90 10.48
C TYR A 202 6.31 -4.07 9.22
N PHE A 203 6.76 -3.54 8.08
CA PHE A 203 6.16 -3.83 6.78
C PHE A 203 6.32 -5.30 6.38
N GLY A 204 7.45 -5.96 6.69
CA GLY A 204 7.59 -7.41 6.53
C GLY A 204 6.56 -8.22 7.33
N ILE A 205 6.20 -7.76 8.55
CA ILE A 205 5.11 -8.34 9.35
C ILE A 205 3.76 -8.13 8.67
N ILE A 206 3.48 -6.93 8.13
CA ILE A 206 2.25 -6.68 7.35
C ILE A 206 2.22 -7.50 6.05
N GLY A 207 3.37 -7.80 5.45
CA GLY A 207 3.51 -8.74 4.34
C GLY A 207 3.15 -10.18 4.73
N MET A 208 3.66 -10.67 5.87
CA MET A 208 3.23 -11.98 6.42
C MET A 208 1.73 -12.02 6.71
N VAL A 209 1.16 -10.95 7.25
CA VAL A 209 -0.28 -10.83 7.52
C VAL A 209 -1.10 -10.92 6.23
N TRP A 210 -0.71 -10.18 5.18
CA TRP A 210 -1.34 -10.25 3.86
C TRP A 210 -1.26 -11.63 3.23
N ALA A 211 -0.12 -12.30 3.40
CA ALA A 211 0.12 -13.62 2.88
C ALA A 211 -0.67 -14.70 3.65
N LEU A 212 -0.75 -14.60 4.97
CA LEU A 212 -1.62 -15.43 5.82
C LEU A 212 -3.11 -15.22 5.48
N ALA A 213 -3.53 -13.98 5.21
CA ALA A 213 -4.88 -13.69 4.74
C ALA A 213 -5.15 -14.26 3.33
N SER A 214 -4.15 -14.25 2.45
CA SER A 214 -4.21 -14.87 1.11
C SER A 214 -4.24 -16.40 1.16
N ALA A 215 -3.64 -17.00 2.21
CA ALA A 215 -3.69 -18.42 2.50
C ALA A 215 -5.05 -18.84 3.10
N LEU A 216 -5.44 -18.19 4.21
CA LEU A 216 -6.59 -18.59 5.00
C LEU A 216 -7.92 -18.20 4.37
N GLY A 217 -8.01 -17.04 3.70
CA GLY A 217 -9.25 -16.56 3.08
C GLY A 217 -9.88 -17.61 2.18
N PRO A 218 -9.23 -18.09 1.11
CA PRO A 218 -9.77 -19.12 0.22
C PRO A 218 -10.12 -20.45 0.93
N VAL A 219 -9.33 -20.89 1.91
CA VAL A 219 -9.61 -22.12 2.68
C VAL A 219 -10.88 -21.96 3.53
N ILE A 220 -10.99 -20.86 4.27
CA ILE A 220 -12.12 -20.54 5.14
C ILE A 220 -13.37 -20.26 4.29
N GLY A 221 -13.24 -19.50 3.21
CA GLY A 221 -14.32 -19.14 2.30
C GLY A 221 -14.92 -20.37 1.62
N GLY A 222 -14.06 -21.27 1.12
CA GLY A 222 -14.50 -22.57 0.62
C GLY A 222 -15.19 -23.42 1.69
N ALA A 223 -14.67 -23.45 2.92
CA ALA A 223 -15.26 -24.23 4.01
C ALA A 223 -16.63 -23.70 4.46
N LEU A 224 -16.76 -22.38 4.65
CA LEU A 224 -18.01 -21.73 5.04
C LEU A 224 -19.06 -21.83 3.94
N THR A 225 -18.66 -21.65 2.68
CA THR A 225 -19.56 -21.74 1.52
C THR A 225 -20.07 -23.16 1.32
N GLN A 226 -19.22 -24.19 1.42
CA GLN A 226 -19.62 -25.59 1.23
C GLN A 226 -20.40 -26.19 2.41
N ARG A 227 -20.09 -25.80 3.66
CA ARG A 227 -20.62 -26.49 4.86
C ARG A 227 -21.68 -25.73 5.62
N VAL A 228 -21.87 -24.42 5.38
CA VAL A 228 -22.78 -23.58 6.17
C VAL A 228 -23.60 -22.65 5.28
N SER A 229 -22.98 -21.60 4.74
CA SER A 229 -23.56 -20.67 3.76
C SER A 229 -22.49 -19.66 3.33
N TRP A 230 -22.53 -19.22 2.06
CA TRP A 230 -21.67 -18.14 1.57
C TRP A 230 -21.77 -16.86 2.42
N ARG A 231 -22.92 -16.60 3.08
CA ARG A 231 -23.13 -15.46 3.99
C ARG A 231 -22.14 -15.42 5.16
N TRP A 232 -21.64 -16.57 5.59
CA TRP A 232 -20.65 -16.62 6.67
C TRP A 232 -19.28 -16.06 6.29
N CYS A 233 -18.96 -15.97 5.00
CA CYS A 233 -17.76 -15.26 4.51
C CYS A 233 -17.79 -13.77 4.88
N PHE A 234 -18.98 -13.20 5.13
CA PHE A 234 -19.13 -11.83 5.62
C PHE A 234 -19.38 -11.77 7.14
N TYR A 235 -20.14 -12.71 7.72
CA TYR A 235 -20.33 -12.75 9.19
C TYR A 235 -19.03 -12.97 9.97
N ILE A 236 -18.06 -13.74 9.45
CA ILE A 236 -16.77 -13.96 10.12
C ILE A 236 -15.98 -12.67 10.33
N ASN A 237 -16.20 -11.65 9.49
CA ASN A 237 -15.54 -10.36 9.62
C ASN A 237 -15.99 -9.63 10.89
N LEU A 238 -17.28 -9.63 11.22
CA LEU A 238 -17.87 -8.81 12.29
C LEU A 238 -17.21 -9.00 13.68
N PRO A 239 -17.00 -10.23 14.21
CA PRO A 239 -16.34 -10.40 15.52
C PRO A 239 -14.85 -10.02 15.46
N LEU A 240 -14.16 -10.31 14.35
CA LEU A 240 -12.75 -9.94 14.18
C LEU A 240 -12.57 -8.42 14.11
N ASP A 241 -13.48 -7.74 13.43
CA ASP A 241 -13.49 -6.28 13.30
C ASP A 241 -13.82 -5.60 14.62
N GLY A 242 -14.81 -6.11 15.38
CA GLY A 242 -15.11 -5.63 16.73
C GLY A 242 -13.94 -5.81 17.71
N VAL A 243 -13.18 -6.91 17.61
CA VAL A 243 -11.95 -7.10 18.39
C VAL A 243 -10.85 -6.13 17.94
N ALA A 244 -10.64 -5.96 16.62
CA ALA A 244 -9.69 -4.99 16.09
C ALA A 244 -10.01 -3.55 16.56
N PHE A 245 -11.28 -3.15 16.47
CA PHE A 245 -11.80 -1.88 16.97
C PHE A 245 -11.49 -1.69 18.46
N ALA A 246 -11.83 -2.66 19.31
CA ALA A 246 -11.59 -2.59 20.75
C ALA A 246 -10.09 -2.43 21.08
N ILE A 247 -9.22 -3.20 20.42
CA ILE A 247 -7.77 -3.11 20.63
C ILE A 247 -7.23 -1.75 20.13
N ILE A 248 -7.72 -1.23 19.01
CA ILE A 248 -7.33 0.12 18.51
C ILE A 248 -7.82 1.21 19.46
N VAL A 249 -9.05 1.13 19.99
CA VAL A 249 -9.59 2.07 20.98
C VAL A 249 -8.73 2.09 22.25
N ILE A 250 -8.35 0.93 22.78
CA ILE A 250 -7.63 0.83 24.06
C ILE A 250 -6.13 1.12 23.89
N PHE A 251 -5.45 0.50 22.93
CA PHE A 251 -3.98 0.44 22.90
C PHE A 251 -3.30 1.33 21.85
N LEU A 252 -4.00 1.77 20.79
CA LEU A 252 -3.38 2.67 19.81
C LEU A 252 -3.21 4.06 20.43
N ASP A 253 -1.97 4.42 20.72
CA ASP A 253 -1.59 5.69 21.35
C ASP A 253 -0.69 6.47 20.39
N VAL A 254 -1.34 7.35 19.62
CA VAL A 254 -0.77 8.14 18.53
C VAL A 254 -1.25 9.59 18.71
N HIS A 255 -0.40 10.56 18.35
CA HIS A 255 -0.72 11.98 18.46
C HIS A 255 -2.08 12.31 17.81
N ASN A 256 -2.96 12.93 18.59
CA ASN A 256 -4.27 13.39 18.15
C ASN A 256 -4.26 14.93 18.12
N PRO A 257 -4.30 15.57 16.95
CA PRO A 257 -4.27 17.02 16.82
C PRO A 257 -5.59 17.71 17.20
N ARG A 258 -6.60 16.99 17.71
CA ARG A 258 -7.87 17.50 18.25
C ARG A 258 -8.60 18.52 17.36
N THR A 259 -8.36 18.45 16.05
CA THR A 259 -8.78 19.45 15.07
C THR A 259 -10.31 19.58 15.02
N PRO A 260 -10.89 20.79 15.23
CA PRO A 260 -12.34 20.98 15.20
C PRO A 260 -12.95 20.58 13.85
N ILE A 261 -14.07 19.86 13.89
CA ILE A 261 -14.72 19.26 12.71
C ILE A 261 -14.95 20.31 11.60
N GLY A 262 -15.55 21.46 11.93
CA GLY A 262 -15.83 22.53 10.97
C GLY A 262 -14.60 23.23 10.39
N ALA A 263 -13.43 23.14 11.05
CA ALA A 263 -12.17 23.64 10.51
C ALA A 263 -11.50 22.60 9.60
N GLY A 264 -11.48 21.32 10.03
CA GLY A 264 -10.96 20.22 9.22
C GLY A 264 -11.75 20.01 7.92
N LEU A 265 -13.08 20.13 7.95
CA LEU A 265 -13.93 20.06 6.74
C LEU A 265 -13.61 21.16 5.71
N ARG A 266 -13.06 22.31 6.14
CA ARG A 266 -12.60 23.40 5.25
C ARG A 266 -11.16 23.20 4.75
N ALA A 267 -10.39 22.28 5.35
CA ALA A 267 -9.04 21.94 4.96
C ALA A 267 -8.96 20.75 3.98
N ILE A 268 -10.07 20.01 3.82
CA ILE A 268 -10.22 18.99 2.77
C ILE A 268 -10.29 19.69 1.39
N ASP A 269 -9.45 19.25 0.46
CA ASP A 269 -9.61 19.61 -0.95
C ASP A 269 -10.75 18.80 -1.57
N TRP A 270 -11.97 19.33 -1.47
CA TRP A 270 -13.17 18.69 -2.03
C TRP A 270 -13.14 18.60 -3.55
N ALA A 271 -12.51 19.56 -4.25
CA ALA A 271 -12.41 19.56 -5.70
C ALA A 271 -11.46 18.46 -6.18
N GLY A 272 -10.27 18.37 -5.57
CA GLY A 272 -9.33 17.26 -5.77
C GLY A 272 -9.93 15.91 -5.39
N SER A 273 -10.64 15.83 -4.26
CA SER A 273 -11.27 14.59 -3.79
C SER A 273 -12.35 14.09 -4.74
N LEU A 274 -13.29 14.95 -5.16
CA LEU A 274 -14.37 14.59 -6.06
C LEU A 274 -13.86 14.23 -7.46
N THR A 275 -12.82 14.91 -7.96
CA THR A 275 -12.24 14.60 -9.29
C THR A 275 -11.39 13.33 -9.27
N VAL A 276 -10.59 13.05 -8.24
CA VAL A 276 -9.85 11.76 -8.16
C VAL A 276 -10.81 10.58 -7.94
N ILE A 277 -11.83 10.72 -7.08
CA ILE A 277 -12.86 9.69 -6.88
C ILE A 277 -13.65 9.48 -8.17
N GLY A 278 -14.23 10.53 -8.73
CA GLY A 278 -15.06 10.45 -9.93
C GLY A 278 -14.30 9.94 -11.15
N GLY A 279 -13.08 10.43 -11.40
CA GLY A 279 -12.23 9.97 -12.50
C GLY A 279 -11.82 8.51 -12.35
N THR A 280 -11.43 8.08 -11.14
CA THR A 280 -11.09 6.67 -10.84
C THR A 280 -12.31 5.76 -11.02
N VAL A 281 -13.47 6.16 -10.50
CA VAL A 281 -14.71 5.39 -10.64
C VAL A 281 -15.11 5.29 -12.10
N MET A 282 -15.18 6.39 -12.86
CA MET A 282 -15.57 6.36 -14.27
C MET A 282 -14.63 5.49 -15.11
N LEU A 283 -13.31 5.61 -14.93
CA LEU A 283 -12.33 4.80 -15.66
C LEU A 283 -12.49 3.31 -15.36
N LEU A 284 -12.58 2.91 -14.08
CA LEU A 284 -12.72 1.52 -13.68
C LEU A 284 -14.10 0.93 -14.04
N LEU A 285 -15.17 1.71 -13.92
CA LEU A 285 -16.53 1.31 -14.30
C LEU A 285 -16.65 1.09 -15.82
N GLY A 286 -15.98 1.94 -16.61
CA GLY A 286 -15.90 1.77 -18.07
C GLY A 286 -15.16 0.50 -18.48
N LEU A 287 -14.07 0.17 -17.77
CA LEU A 287 -13.35 -1.10 -17.98
C LEU A 287 -14.21 -2.31 -17.57
N GLU A 288 -14.82 -2.31 -16.38
CA GLU A 288 -15.66 -3.41 -15.87
C GLU A 288 -16.87 -3.71 -16.76
N PHE A 289 -17.48 -2.68 -17.36
CA PHE A 289 -18.58 -2.87 -18.32
C PHE A 289 -18.12 -3.41 -19.68
N GLY A 290 -16.88 -3.11 -20.09
CA GLY A 290 -16.35 -3.40 -21.42
C GLY A 290 -16.20 -4.90 -21.70
N GLY A 291 -16.82 -5.37 -22.78
CA GLY A 291 -16.80 -6.79 -23.19
C GLY A 291 -17.71 -7.71 -22.37
N VAL A 292 -18.03 -7.34 -21.13
CA VAL A 292 -18.89 -8.14 -20.22
C VAL A 292 -20.36 -7.76 -20.33
N THR A 293 -20.68 -6.49 -20.06
CA THR A 293 -22.07 -5.99 -20.02
C THR A 293 -22.44 -5.22 -21.28
N TYR A 294 -21.46 -4.54 -21.87
CA TYR A 294 -21.61 -3.77 -23.11
C TYR A 294 -20.41 -4.03 -24.05
N PRO A 295 -20.60 -4.01 -25.38
CA PRO A 295 -19.48 -4.02 -26.31
C PRO A 295 -18.50 -2.88 -26.05
N TRP A 296 -17.22 -3.08 -26.35
CA TRP A 296 -16.18 -2.04 -26.20
C TRP A 296 -16.46 -0.75 -27.00
N SER A 297 -17.21 -0.87 -28.11
CA SER A 297 -17.69 0.24 -28.94
C SER A 297 -18.96 0.93 -28.39
N SER A 298 -19.52 0.47 -27.27
CA SER A 298 -20.72 1.07 -26.66
C SER A 298 -20.45 2.50 -26.22
N PRO A 299 -21.34 3.47 -26.53
CA PRO A 299 -21.23 4.84 -26.03
C PRO A 299 -21.04 4.91 -24.51
N THR A 300 -21.67 4.02 -23.74
CA THR A 300 -21.51 3.95 -22.27
C THR A 300 -20.06 3.68 -21.86
N VAL A 301 -19.41 2.68 -22.49
CA VAL A 301 -18.04 2.27 -22.20
C VAL A 301 -17.05 3.36 -22.63
N VAL A 302 -17.19 3.85 -23.87
CA VAL A 302 -16.31 4.89 -24.43
C VAL A 302 -16.42 6.19 -23.62
N CYS A 303 -17.63 6.64 -23.29
CA CYS A 303 -17.82 7.83 -22.46
C CYS A 303 -17.23 7.67 -21.06
N LEU A 304 -17.44 6.53 -20.38
CA LEU A 304 -16.88 6.30 -19.05
C LEU A 304 -15.34 6.33 -19.04
N ILE A 305 -14.70 5.70 -20.03
CA ILE A 305 -13.24 5.70 -20.15
C ILE A 305 -12.74 7.11 -20.50
N VAL A 306 -13.32 7.78 -21.50
CA VAL A 306 -12.87 9.11 -21.96
C VAL A 306 -13.10 10.18 -20.89
N PHE A 307 -14.31 10.28 -20.30
CA PHE A 307 -14.58 11.23 -19.21
C PHE A 307 -13.83 10.87 -17.94
N GLY A 308 -13.54 9.58 -17.67
CA GLY A 308 -12.63 9.16 -16.60
C GLY A 308 -11.23 9.72 -16.78
N ILE A 309 -10.62 9.52 -17.95
CA ILE A 309 -9.28 10.06 -18.30
C ILE A 309 -9.27 11.60 -18.24
N VAL A 310 -10.27 12.27 -18.82
CA VAL A 310 -10.39 13.74 -18.77
C VAL A 310 -10.54 14.23 -17.33
N THR A 311 -11.32 13.56 -16.49
CA THR A 311 -11.49 13.95 -15.08
C THR A 311 -10.22 13.73 -14.26
N ILE A 312 -9.44 12.69 -14.56
CA ILE A 312 -8.10 12.49 -13.98
C ILE A 312 -7.13 13.59 -14.44
N ALA A 313 -7.18 14.01 -15.71
CA ALA A 313 -6.39 15.15 -16.19
C ALA A 313 -6.79 16.48 -15.52
N VAL A 314 -8.09 16.70 -15.27
CA VAL A 314 -8.60 17.84 -14.49
C VAL A 314 -8.14 17.77 -13.04
N PHE A 315 -8.18 16.60 -12.39
CA PHE A 315 -7.62 16.39 -11.04
C PHE A 315 -6.15 16.81 -10.97
N LEU A 316 -5.31 16.36 -11.91
CA LEU A 316 -3.90 16.73 -11.99
C LEU A 316 -3.70 18.25 -12.21
N ALA A 317 -4.57 18.91 -12.98
CA ALA A 317 -4.52 20.36 -13.17
C ALA A 317 -4.93 21.15 -11.91
N LEU A 318 -5.92 20.67 -11.15
CA LEU A 318 -6.35 21.24 -9.87
C LEU A 318 -5.27 21.08 -8.80
N GLU A 319 -4.68 19.89 -8.68
CA GLU A 319 -3.51 19.60 -7.81
C GLU A 319 -2.31 20.50 -8.15
N TRP A 320 -2.08 20.78 -9.43
CA TRP A 320 -0.96 21.63 -9.85
C TRP A 320 -1.15 23.12 -9.52
N LYS A 321 -2.37 23.66 -9.72
CA LYS A 321 -2.61 25.11 -9.72
C LYS A 321 -3.48 25.65 -8.59
N VAL A 322 -4.31 24.82 -7.95
CA VAL A 322 -5.41 25.29 -7.07
C VAL A 322 -5.29 24.75 -5.64
N ALA A 323 -4.78 23.54 -5.45
CA ALA A 323 -4.76 22.86 -4.15
C ALA A 323 -3.85 23.53 -3.10
N LYS A 324 -4.43 24.25 -2.12
CA LYS A 324 -3.71 24.83 -0.95
C LYS A 324 -3.15 23.76 0.01
N TYR A 325 -3.79 22.58 0.04
CA TYR A 325 -3.42 21.41 0.84
C TYR A 325 -3.54 20.13 -0.02
N PRO A 326 -2.64 19.91 -0.98
CA PRO A 326 -2.73 18.83 -1.97
C PRO A 326 -2.96 17.44 -1.34
N ILE A 327 -3.70 16.59 -2.05
CA ILE A 327 -3.93 15.17 -1.74
C ILE A 327 -2.82 14.33 -2.38
N MET A 328 -2.35 14.72 -3.56
CA MET A 328 -1.31 14.02 -4.33
C MET A 328 -0.31 15.04 -4.92
N PRO A 329 0.56 15.65 -4.09
CA PRO A 329 1.41 16.75 -4.51
C PRO A 329 2.39 16.33 -5.61
N LEU A 330 2.21 16.86 -6.82
CA LEU A 330 2.90 16.40 -8.04
C LEU A 330 4.43 16.38 -7.96
N ARG A 331 5.04 17.15 -7.04
CA ARG A 331 6.47 17.10 -6.71
C ARG A 331 6.99 15.69 -6.35
N ILE A 332 6.11 14.78 -5.94
CA ILE A 332 6.48 13.37 -5.70
C ILE A 332 6.93 12.72 -7.01
N PHE A 333 6.23 12.96 -8.13
CA PHE A 333 6.52 12.35 -9.43
C PHE A 333 7.73 12.96 -10.15
N SER A 334 8.16 14.17 -9.76
CA SER A 334 9.30 14.88 -10.38
C SER A 334 10.65 14.16 -10.23
N ASN A 335 10.77 13.19 -9.32
CA ASN A 335 11.97 12.36 -9.18
C ASN A 335 11.78 11.02 -9.89
N ARG A 336 12.66 10.69 -10.86
CA ARG A 336 12.62 9.41 -11.60
C ARG A 336 12.55 8.18 -10.69
N SER A 337 13.18 8.22 -9.51
CA SER A 337 13.18 7.10 -8.56
C SER A 337 11.82 6.91 -7.87
N ASN A 338 11.06 8.00 -7.67
CA ASN A 338 9.71 7.94 -7.11
C ASN A 338 8.74 7.39 -8.15
N LEU A 339 8.83 7.89 -9.38
CA LEU A 339 8.03 7.39 -10.52
C LEU A 339 8.30 5.90 -10.77
N ALA A 340 9.57 5.47 -10.77
CA ALA A 340 9.95 4.07 -10.88
C ALA A 340 9.44 3.22 -9.70
N SER A 341 9.44 3.74 -8.47
CA SER A 341 8.91 3.02 -7.30
C SER A 341 7.37 2.89 -7.34
N LEU A 342 6.66 3.90 -7.87
CA LEU A 342 5.21 3.85 -8.07
C LEU A 342 4.82 2.97 -9.27
N ALA A 343 5.58 2.99 -10.36
CA ALA A 343 5.37 2.08 -11.48
C ALA A 343 5.68 0.63 -11.08
N ALA A 344 6.74 0.37 -10.31
CA ALA A 344 6.99 -0.94 -9.70
C ALA A 344 5.83 -1.38 -8.79
N CYS A 345 5.27 -0.47 -7.99
CA CYS A 345 4.08 -0.76 -7.17
C CYS A 345 2.87 -1.18 -8.02
N PHE A 346 2.60 -0.45 -9.11
CA PHE A 346 1.54 -0.79 -10.05
C PHE A 346 1.76 -2.17 -10.66
N LEU A 347 2.94 -2.42 -11.23
CA LEU A 347 3.27 -3.64 -11.95
C LEU A 347 3.30 -4.87 -11.02
N HIS A 348 3.76 -4.71 -9.77
CA HIS A 348 3.66 -5.74 -8.75
C HIS A 348 2.21 -6.04 -8.35
N GLY A 349 1.42 -5.01 -8.02
CA GLY A 349 0.03 -5.17 -7.59
C GLY A 349 -0.85 -5.81 -8.67
N PHE A 350 -0.64 -5.39 -9.93
CA PHE A 350 -1.31 -5.94 -11.11
C PHE A 350 -1.02 -7.44 -11.29
N VAL A 351 0.24 -7.87 -11.17
CA VAL A 351 0.60 -9.29 -11.32
C VAL A 351 0.17 -10.10 -10.09
N PHE A 352 0.38 -9.60 -8.87
CA PHE A 352 0.08 -10.29 -7.61
C PHE A 352 -1.38 -10.76 -7.51
N ILE A 353 -2.35 -9.87 -7.73
CA ILE A 353 -3.76 -10.17 -7.43
C ILE A 353 -4.33 -11.26 -8.35
N SER A 354 -3.79 -11.35 -9.57
CA SER A 354 -4.25 -12.30 -10.59
C SER A 354 -4.09 -13.76 -10.17
N ALA A 355 -2.98 -14.12 -9.53
CA ALA A 355 -2.79 -15.47 -8.98
C ALA A 355 -3.90 -15.81 -7.97
N THR A 356 -4.20 -14.88 -7.05
CA THR A 356 -5.20 -15.05 -6.00
C THR A 356 -6.64 -15.13 -6.52
N TYR A 357 -6.93 -14.52 -7.68
CA TYR A 357 -8.26 -14.57 -8.32
C TYR A 357 -8.43 -15.76 -9.27
N TYR A 358 -7.44 -16.09 -10.11
CA TYR A 358 -7.61 -17.07 -11.19
C TYR A 358 -7.03 -18.47 -10.91
N LEU A 359 -6.10 -18.65 -9.97
CA LEU A 359 -5.73 -20.01 -9.54
C LEU A 359 -6.92 -20.77 -8.92
N PRO A 360 -7.83 -20.14 -8.13
CA PRO A 360 -9.07 -20.79 -7.73
C PRO A 360 -9.97 -21.20 -8.90
N LEU A 361 -10.03 -20.41 -9.97
CA LEU A 361 -10.79 -20.75 -11.18
C LEU A 361 -10.15 -21.93 -11.91
N TYR A 362 -8.82 -21.98 -12.03
CA TYR A 362 -8.08 -23.13 -12.55
C TYR A 362 -8.38 -24.41 -11.74
N TYR A 363 -8.29 -24.35 -10.40
CA TYR A 363 -8.55 -25.52 -9.56
C TYR A 363 -9.99 -26.02 -9.65
N GLN A 364 -10.97 -25.12 -9.70
CA GLN A 364 -12.38 -25.50 -9.77
C GLN A 364 -12.79 -25.96 -11.18
N ALA A 365 -12.53 -25.17 -12.23
CA ALA A 365 -12.95 -25.49 -13.59
C ALA A 365 -12.10 -26.60 -14.23
N VAL A 366 -10.77 -26.43 -14.23
CA VAL A 366 -9.87 -27.35 -14.92
C VAL A 366 -9.64 -28.61 -14.09
N ARG A 367 -9.28 -28.47 -12.81
CA ARG A 367 -8.94 -29.62 -11.95
C ARG A 367 -10.16 -30.29 -11.30
N GLY A 368 -11.33 -29.67 -11.31
CA GLY A 368 -12.54 -30.20 -10.66
C GLY A 368 -12.44 -30.25 -9.13
N ALA A 369 -11.54 -29.48 -8.53
CA ALA A 369 -11.37 -29.42 -7.08
C ALA A 369 -12.44 -28.54 -6.44
N GLY A 370 -13.14 -29.04 -5.43
CA GLY A 370 -14.13 -28.24 -4.71
C GLY A 370 -13.50 -27.05 -3.95
N PRO A 371 -14.24 -25.95 -3.71
CA PRO A 371 -13.79 -24.74 -3.03
C PRO A 371 -12.80 -24.89 -1.86
N ILE A 372 -13.00 -25.82 -0.91
CA ILE A 372 -12.02 -26.07 0.18
C ILE A 372 -10.64 -26.45 -0.38
N MET A 373 -10.58 -27.44 -1.28
CA MET A 373 -9.33 -27.91 -1.84
C MET A 373 -8.68 -26.87 -2.76
N SER A 374 -9.50 -26.12 -3.51
CA SER A 374 -9.06 -24.94 -4.27
C SER A 374 -8.33 -23.92 -3.38
N GLY A 375 -8.85 -23.66 -2.17
CA GLY A 375 -8.16 -22.83 -1.17
C GLY A 375 -6.89 -23.48 -0.61
N VAL A 376 -6.91 -24.79 -0.33
CA VAL A 376 -5.74 -25.53 0.18
C VAL A 376 -4.58 -25.53 -0.82
N TYR A 377 -4.83 -25.62 -2.12
CA TYR A 377 -3.77 -25.57 -3.13
C TYR A 377 -3.09 -24.21 -3.26
N LEU A 378 -3.81 -23.11 -2.96
CA LEU A 378 -3.24 -21.74 -2.91
C LEU A 378 -2.23 -21.55 -1.76
N LEU A 379 -2.21 -22.43 -0.75
CA LEU A 379 -1.25 -22.34 0.36
C LEU A 379 0.21 -22.40 -0.12
N ALA A 380 0.50 -23.09 -1.23
CA ALA A 380 1.85 -23.16 -1.81
C ALA A 380 2.37 -21.77 -2.26
N PHE A 381 1.49 -20.97 -2.88
CA PHE A 381 1.79 -19.59 -3.28
C PHE A 381 1.84 -18.66 -2.07
N ALA A 382 0.88 -18.79 -1.15
CA ALA A 382 0.73 -17.87 -0.02
C ALA A 382 1.79 -18.08 1.07
N LEU A 383 2.22 -19.31 1.37
CA LEU A 383 3.25 -19.59 2.38
C LEU A 383 4.66 -19.20 1.91
N SER A 384 5.00 -19.45 0.65
CA SER A 384 6.27 -19.02 0.05
C SER A 384 6.38 -17.49 0.01
N LEU A 385 5.30 -16.82 -0.41
CA LEU A 385 5.11 -15.36 -0.28
C LEU A 385 5.32 -14.88 1.16
N SER A 386 4.70 -15.53 2.15
CA SER A 386 4.81 -15.17 3.58
C SER A 386 6.26 -15.15 4.04
N VAL A 387 6.99 -16.26 3.83
CA VAL A 387 8.35 -16.47 4.32
C VAL A 387 9.35 -15.52 3.65
N VAL A 388 9.22 -15.28 2.34
CA VAL A 388 10.15 -14.39 1.62
C VAL A 388 9.86 -12.92 1.90
N SER A 389 8.60 -12.52 2.12
CA SER A 389 8.27 -11.15 2.55
C SER A 389 8.83 -10.85 3.94
N ALA A 390 8.68 -11.79 4.89
CA ALA A 390 9.28 -11.71 6.22
C ALA A 390 10.82 -11.57 6.15
N THR A 391 11.46 -12.47 5.41
CA THR A 391 12.91 -12.50 5.22
C THR A 391 13.42 -11.22 4.58
N THR A 392 12.71 -10.68 3.59
CA THR A 392 13.04 -9.40 2.95
C THR A 392 13.01 -8.23 3.95
N GLY A 393 12.00 -8.18 4.82
CA GLY A 393 11.94 -7.16 5.88
C GLY A 393 13.12 -7.21 6.87
N ILE A 394 13.56 -8.42 7.23
CA ILE A 394 14.74 -8.66 8.08
C ILE A 394 16.03 -8.27 7.35
N VAL A 395 16.17 -8.64 6.07
CA VAL A 395 17.32 -8.27 5.23
C VAL A 395 17.43 -6.75 5.13
N ILE A 396 16.35 -6.05 4.77
CA ILE A 396 16.34 -4.58 4.64
C ILE A 396 16.67 -3.89 5.97
N LYS A 397 16.17 -4.39 7.12
CA LYS A 397 16.56 -3.87 8.44
C LYS A 397 18.06 -4.01 8.68
N LYS A 398 18.64 -5.18 8.38
CA LYS A 398 20.08 -5.45 8.56
C LYS A 398 20.95 -4.64 7.59
N THR A 399 20.74 -4.77 6.29
CA THR A 399 21.62 -4.20 5.24
C THR A 399 21.33 -2.74 4.90
N GLY A 400 20.10 -2.28 5.12
CA GLY A 400 19.62 -0.98 4.62
C GLY A 400 19.39 -0.94 3.09
N ALA A 401 19.48 -2.08 2.39
CA ALA A 401 19.44 -2.17 0.93
C ALA A 401 18.14 -2.84 0.44
N TYR A 402 17.18 -2.05 -0.03
CA TYR A 402 15.92 -2.52 -0.62
C TYR A 402 16.02 -2.86 -2.11
N LEU A 403 16.89 -2.17 -2.86
CA LEU A 403 16.95 -2.30 -4.32
C LEU A 403 17.28 -3.72 -4.82
N PRO A 404 18.26 -4.46 -4.24
CA PRO A 404 18.51 -5.84 -4.64
C PRO A 404 17.30 -6.76 -4.42
N CYS A 405 16.54 -6.53 -3.34
CA CYS A 405 15.33 -7.30 -3.04
C CYS A 405 14.22 -7.04 -4.08
N ILE A 406 14.05 -5.79 -4.54
CA ILE A 406 13.08 -5.44 -5.60
C ILE A 406 13.44 -6.16 -6.91
N ILE A 407 14.70 -6.05 -7.35
CA ILE A 407 15.18 -6.63 -8.62
C ILE A 407 15.07 -8.16 -8.57
N PHE A 408 15.54 -8.79 -7.48
CA PHE A 408 15.39 -10.24 -7.26
C PHE A 408 13.92 -10.67 -7.30
N GLY A 409 13.05 -9.95 -6.58
CA GLY A 409 11.61 -10.22 -6.57
C GLY A 409 11.02 -10.17 -7.98
N PHE A 410 11.32 -9.15 -8.79
CA PHE A 410 10.76 -9.06 -10.15
C PHE A 410 11.32 -10.11 -11.11
N ALA A 411 12.60 -10.47 -11.00
CA ALA A 411 13.17 -11.55 -11.80
C ALA A 411 12.49 -12.89 -11.50
N VAL A 412 12.34 -13.23 -10.23
CA VAL A 412 11.68 -14.49 -9.81
C VAL A 412 10.16 -14.44 -10.03
N LEU A 413 9.52 -13.27 -9.96
CA LEU A 413 8.11 -13.07 -10.30
C LEU A 413 7.85 -13.35 -11.78
N THR A 414 8.70 -12.80 -12.66
CA THR A 414 8.62 -13.00 -14.11
C THR A 414 8.82 -14.48 -14.45
N LEU A 415 9.77 -15.15 -13.79
CA LEU A 415 9.97 -16.60 -13.94
C LEU A 415 8.74 -17.39 -13.43
N GLY A 416 8.23 -17.10 -12.23
CA GLY A 416 7.13 -17.84 -11.64
C GLY A 416 5.83 -17.76 -12.44
N PHE A 417 5.48 -16.58 -12.96
CA PHE A 417 4.35 -16.43 -13.88
C PHE A 417 4.67 -16.99 -15.28
N GLY A 418 5.94 -16.97 -15.71
CA GLY A 418 6.38 -17.64 -16.95
C GLY A 418 6.22 -19.16 -16.90
N LEU A 419 6.31 -19.75 -15.71
CA LEU A 419 6.01 -21.15 -15.50
C LEU A 419 4.49 -21.43 -15.49
N TYR A 420 3.63 -20.45 -15.15
CA TYR A 420 2.18 -20.62 -15.22
C TYR A 420 1.63 -20.76 -16.65
N THR A 421 2.32 -20.27 -17.69
CA THR A 421 1.89 -20.47 -19.09
C THR A 421 2.06 -21.93 -19.54
N ASP A 422 2.91 -22.70 -18.86
CA ASP A 422 3.12 -24.14 -19.05
C ASP A 422 2.18 -25.00 -18.15
N ILE A 423 1.17 -24.41 -17.51
CA ILE A 423 0.16 -25.17 -16.75
C ILE A 423 -1.01 -25.54 -17.68
N ASP A 424 -1.08 -26.82 -18.01
CA ASP A 424 -2.14 -27.44 -18.82
C ASP A 424 -3.19 -28.16 -17.94
N ALA A 425 -4.19 -28.80 -18.58
CA ALA A 425 -5.25 -29.53 -17.89
C ALA A 425 -4.77 -30.79 -17.14
N HIS A 426 -3.71 -31.45 -17.63
CA HIS A 426 -3.23 -32.74 -17.13
C HIS A 426 -2.02 -32.65 -16.19
N SER A 427 -1.46 -31.45 -16.02
CA SER A 427 -0.24 -31.15 -15.29
C SER A 427 -0.17 -31.78 -13.90
N SER A 428 1.00 -32.27 -13.51
CA SER A 428 1.17 -32.94 -12.21
C SER A 428 1.02 -31.96 -11.06
N TRP A 429 0.50 -32.43 -9.92
CA TRP A 429 0.39 -31.59 -8.71
C TRP A 429 1.76 -31.06 -8.26
N THR A 430 2.84 -31.81 -8.49
CA THR A 430 4.22 -31.38 -8.26
C THR A 430 4.60 -30.16 -9.12
N LYS A 431 4.27 -30.17 -10.42
CA LYS A 431 4.49 -29.04 -11.35
C LYS A 431 3.79 -27.78 -10.83
N ILE A 432 2.48 -27.91 -10.57
CA ILE A 432 1.59 -26.84 -10.06
C ILE A 432 2.08 -26.26 -8.72
N ILE A 433 2.49 -27.10 -7.76
CA ILE A 433 2.95 -26.66 -6.43
C ILE A 433 4.30 -25.95 -6.52
N LEU A 434 5.26 -26.50 -7.28
CA LEU A 434 6.58 -25.87 -7.43
C LEU A 434 6.48 -24.51 -8.14
N TYR A 435 5.65 -24.39 -9.17
CA TYR A 435 5.49 -23.12 -9.90
C TYR A 435 4.88 -22.03 -9.00
N GLN A 436 3.89 -22.39 -8.18
CA GLN A 436 3.34 -21.49 -7.16
C GLN A 436 4.38 -21.03 -6.13
N ILE A 437 5.28 -21.93 -5.70
CA ILE A 437 6.36 -21.58 -4.77
C ILE A 437 7.31 -20.57 -5.41
N VAL A 438 7.71 -20.77 -6.68
CA VAL A 438 8.54 -19.79 -7.42
C VAL A 438 7.83 -18.44 -7.54
N ALA A 439 6.56 -18.43 -7.94
CA ALA A 439 5.78 -17.19 -8.06
C ALA A 439 5.66 -16.45 -6.71
N GLY A 440 5.40 -17.17 -5.61
CA GLY A 440 5.31 -16.57 -4.26
C GLY A 440 6.64 -15.99 -3.78
N ILE A 441 7.77 -16.66 -4.05
CA ILE A 441 9.12 -16.12 -3.79
C ILE A 441 9.33 -14.80 -4.55
N GLY A 442 8.82 -14.66 -5.78
CA GLY A 442 8.89 -13.42 -6.56
C GLY A 442 8.00 -12.28 -6.04
N VAL A 443 6.78 -12.60 -5.59
CA VAL A 443 5.85 -11.60 -5.03
C VAL A 443 6.37 -11.02 -3.70
N GLY A 444 6.95 -11.86 -2.83
CA GLY A 444 7.28 -11.52 -1.43
C GLY A 444 8.13 -10.26 -1.22
N PRO A 445 9.27 -10.09 -1.91
CA PRO A 445 10.13 -8.93 -1.74
C PRO A 445 9.46 -7.62 -2.18
N ASN A 446 8.66 -7.69 -3.24
CA ASN A 446 8.05 -6.51 -3.86
C ASN A 446 6.79 -6.00 -3.15
N PHE A 447 6.23 -6.76 -2.22
CA PHE A 447 5.03 -6.36 -1.48
C PHE A 447 5.18 -5.03 -0.71
N GLN A 448 6.41 -4.72 -0.27
CA GLN A 448 6.68 -3.54 0.56
C GLN A 448 7.99 -2.81 0.23
N SER A 449 8.98 -3.47 -0.39
CA SER A 449 10.27 -2.82 -0.72
C SER A 449 10.12 -1.57 -1.62
N PRO A 450 9.20 -1.52 -2.61
CA PRO A 450 8.94 -0.31 -3.39
C PRO A 450 8.35 0.84 -2.56
N LEU A 451 7.62 0.58 -1.47
CA LEU A 451 7.15 1.64 -0.54
C LEU A 451 8.34 2.24 0.20
N ILE A 452 9.25 1.39 0.69
CA ILE A 452 10.49 1.83 1.36
C ILE A 452 11.38 2.64 0.39
N ALA A 453 11.48 2.20 -0.87
CA ALA A 453 12.19 2.91 -1.92
C ALA A 453 11.62 4.31 -2.21
N LEU A 454 10.28 4.44 -2.26
CA LEU A 454 9.58 5.71 -2.39
C LEU A 454 9.81 6.61 -1.16
N GLN A 455 9.61 6.07 0.05
CA GLN A 455 9.81 6.80 1.31
C GLN A 455 11.26 7.30 1.48
N ALA A 456 12.26 6.59 0.93
CA ALA A 456 13.66 7.01 0.96
C ALA A 456 13.95 8.24 0.08
N HIS A 457 13.10 8.53 -0.90
CA HIS A 457 13.32 9.54 -1.94
C HIS A 457 12.34 10.72 -1.90
N VAL A 458 11.39 10.73 -0.96
CA VAL A 458 10.58 11.89 -0.60
C VAL A 458 11.14 12.60 0.65
N HIS A 459 10.75 13.85 0.86
CA HIS A 459 11.05 14.60 2.09
C HIS A 459 10.16 14.06 3.23
N PRO A 460 10.62 13.97 4.50
CA PRO A 460 9.82 13.47 5.62
C PRO A 460 8.36 13.97 5.69
N LYS A 461 8.15 15.28 5.51
CA LYS A 461 6.82 15.94 5.44
C LYS A 461 5.83 15.32 4.43
N ASP A 462 6.33 14.66 3.38
CA ASP A 462 5.56 14.11 2.27
C ASP A 462 5.37 12.58 2.42
N ILE A 463 5.88 11.94 3.49
CA ILE A 463 5.85 10.48 3.68
C ILE A 463 4.43 9.93 3.76
N ALA A 464 3.55 10.54 4.57
CA ALA A 464 2.16 10.10 4.68
C ALA A 464 1.43 10.19 3.33
N THR A 465 1.61 11.30 2.62
CA THR A 465 0.99 11.57 1.32
C THR A 465 1.57 10.69 0.19
N ALA A 466 2.87 10.40 0.22
CA ALA A 466 3.51 9.43 -0.67
C ALA A 466 3.04 8.01 -0.42
N THR A 467 2.80 7.65 0.85
CA THR A 467 2.24 6.36 1.26
C THR A 467 0.78 6.23 0.80
N ALA A 468 -0.03 7.29 0.95
CA ALA A 468 -1.37 7.39 0.38
C ALA A 468 -1.38 7.22 -1.16
N THR A 469 -0.46 7.91 -1.85
CA THR A 469 -0.25 7.79 -3.31
C THR A 469 0.12 6.36 -3.71
N PHE A 470 1.01 5.71 -2.95
CA PHE A 470 1.42 4.31 -3.18
C PHE A 470 0.26 3.33 -3.01
N GLY A 471 -0.56 3.49 -1.97
CA GLY A 471 -1.75 2.66 -1.76
C GLY A 471 -2.80 2.86 -2.85
N PHE A 472 -3.02 4.11 -3.28
CA PHE A 472 -3.92 4.41 -4.40
C PHE A 472 -3.46 3.72 -5.69
N VAL A 473 -2.19 3.87 -6.05
CA VAL A 473 -1.60 3.21 -7.24
C VAL A 473 -1.69 1.69 -7.15
N ARG A 474 -1.48 1.09 -5.96
CA ARG A 474 -1.64 -0.35 -5.75
C ARG A 474 -3.09 -0.81 -5.91
N ASN A 475 -4.03 -0.14 -5.26
CA ASN A 475 -5.45 -0.51 -5.30
C ASN A 475 -6.04 -0.31 -6.72
N LEU A 476 -5.59 0.72 -7.43
CA LEU A 476 -5.90 0.93 -8.85
C LEU A 476 -5.35 -0.22 -9.71
N ALA A 477 -4.09 -0.62 -9.52
CA ALA A 477 -3.50 -1.74 -10.24
C ALA A 477 -4.22 -3.07 -9.99
N THR A 478 -4.60 -3.35 -8.74
CA THR A 478 -5.34 -4.57 -8.41
C THR A 478 -6.74 -4.58 -8.99
N ALA A 479 -7.42 -3.42 -9.04
CA ALA A 479 -8.72 -3.29 -9.69
C ALA A 479 -8.62 -3.53 -11.21
N ILE A 480 -7.67 -2.88 -11.89
CA ILE A 480 -7.50 -3.03 -13.35
C ILE A 480 -7.09 -4.46 -13.72
N SER A 481 -6.26 -5.15 -12.92
CA SER A 481 -5.88 -6.54 -13.19
C SER A 481 -7.08 -7.49 -13.23
N VAL A 482 -7.98 -7.45 -12.25
CA VAL A 482 -9.13 -8.37 -12.19
C VAL A 482 -10.08 -8.16 -13.38
N VAL A 483 -10.14 -6.94 -13.91
CA VAL A 483 -10.88 -6.67 -15.17
C VAL A 483 -10.11 -7.20 -16.38
N ILE A 484 -8.84 -6.81 -16.57
CA ILE A 484 -8.07 -7.18 -17.78
C ILE A 484 -7.86 -8.70 -17.87
N GLY A 485 -7.56 -9.38 -16.77
CA GLY A 485 -7.46 -10.84 -16.74
C GLY A 485 -8.78 -11.52 -17.11
N GLY A 486 -9.90 -10.99 -16.60
CA GLY A 486 -11.24 -11.46 -16.95
C GLY A 486 -11.53 -11.30 -18.43
N VAL A 487 -11.31 -10.11 -18.98
CA VAL A 487 -11.52 -9.78 -20.40
C VAL A 487 -10.66 -10.67 -21.31
N VAL A 488 -9.39 -10.90 -20.98
CA VAL A 488 -8.51 -11.79 -21.76
C VAL A 488 -9.03 -13.22 -21.71
N PHE A 489 -9.23 -13.79 -20.50
CA PHE A 489 -9.75 -15.15 -20.33
C PHE A 489 -11.09 -15.36 -21.08
N GLN A 490 -12.01 -14.41 -21.00
CA GLN A 490 -13.31 -14.46 -21.67
C GLN A 490 -13.17 -14.41 -23.20
N ASN A 491 -12.30 -13.55 -23.73
CA ASN A 491 -12.05 -13.45 -25.17
C ASN A 491 -11.42 -14.73 -25.73
N GLU A 492 -10.54 -15.40 -24.98
CA GLU A 492 -9.99 -16.69 -25.36
C GLU A 492 -11.05 -17.80 -25.29
N MET A 493 -11.80 -17.91 -24.18
CA MET A 493 -12.93 -18.86 -24.06
C MET A 493 -13.97 -18.68 -25.18
N GLN A 494 -14.15 -17.45 -25.66
CA GLN A 494 -15.02 -17.14 -26.80
C GLN A 494 -14.49 -17.70 -28.13
N LYS A 495 -13.17 -17.82 -28.34
CA LYS A 495 -12.58 -18.53 -29.50
C LYS A 495 -12.87 -20.03 -29.42
N HIS A 496 -12.81 -20.63 -28.23
CA HIS A 496 -13.12 -22.04 -28.03
C HIS A 496 -14.62 -22.39 -28.22
N GLN A 497 -15.54 -21.40 -28.33
CA GLN A 497 -16.98 -21.63 -28.48
C GLN A 497 -17.33 -22.59 -29.62
N ALA A 498 -16.63 -22.54 -30.77
CA ALA A 498 -16.88 -23.42 -31.91
C ALA A 498 -16.47 -24.88 -31.66
N THR A 499 -15.51 -25.13 -30.76
CA THR A 499 -15.13 -26.48 -30.32
C THR A 499 -16.07 -26.98 -29.23
N LEU A 500 -16.34 -26.13 -28.23
CA LEU A 500 -17.32 -26.40 -27.17
C LEU A 500 -18.69 -26.75 -27.76
N SER A 501 -19.19 -26.00 -28.75
CA SER A 501 -20.51 -26.22 -29.37
C SER A 501 -20.62 -27.56 -30.11
N ARG A 502 -19.51 -28.08 -30.66
CA ARG A 502 -19.48 -29.39 -31.33
C ARG A 502 -19.55 -30.55 -30.36
N SER A 503 -18.94 -30.42 -29.18
CA SER A 503 -18.89 -31.48 -28.17
C SER A 503 -20.05 -31.44 -27.17
N LEU A 504 -20.53 -30.24 -26.80
CA LEU A 504 -21.49 -29.98 -25.72
C LEU A 504 -22.89 -29.58 -26.22
N GLY A 505 -23.02 -29.25 -27.51
CA GLY A 505 -24.18 -28.54 -28.04
C GLY A 505 -24.14 -27.02 -27.72
N PRO A 506 -24.92 -26.20 -28.46
CA PRO A 506 -24.79 -24.75 -28.43
C PRO A 506 -25.20 -24.10 -27.10
N GLN A 507 -26.10 -24.73 -26.35
CA GLN A 507 -26.64 -24.19 -25.08
C GLN A 507 -25.61 -24.25 -23.95
N LEU A 508 -25.01 -25.42 -23.71
CA LEU A 508 -23.92 -25.60 -22.74
C LEU A 508 -22.65 -24.84 -23.17
N ALA A 509 -22.35 -24.82 -24.47
CA ALA A 509 -21.23 -24.02 -24.99
C ALA A 509 -21.43 -22.51 -24.77
N GLY A 510 -22.65 -21.98 -24.88
CA GLY A 510 -22.96 -20.59 -24.57
C GLY A 510 -22.87 -20.24 -23.07
N GLN A 511 -22.99 -21.23 -22.18
CA GLN A 511 -22.77 -21.06 -20.73
C GLN A 511 -21.29 -21.12 -20.37
N LEU A 512 -20.51 -21.95 -21.06
CA LEU A 512 -19.08 -22.18 -20.80
C LEU A 512 -18.13 -21.32 -21.66
N ALA A 513 -18.63 -20.49 -22.58
CA ALA A 513 -17.83 -19.55 -23.38
C ALA A 513 -18.01 -18.09 -22.92
N GLY A 514 -17.10 -17.21 -23.34
CA GLY A 514 -17.19 -15.76 -23.15
C GLY A 514 -17.34 -15.33 -21.69
N GLY A 515 -18.08 -14.24 -21.46
CA GLY A 515 -18.34 -13.66 -20.13
C GLY A 515 -18.93 -14.62 -19.10
N SER A 516 -19.66 -15.64 -19.55
CA SER A 516 -20.34 -16.63 -18.70
C SER A 516 -19.41 -17.71 -18.13
N ALA A 517 -18.25 -17.94 -18.74
CA ALA A 517 -17.40 -19.11 -18.47
C ALA A 517 -16.97 -19.22 -16.99
N GLY A 518 -16.46 -18.14 -16.39
CA GLY A 518 -16.00 -18.14 -15.00
C GLY A 518 -17.13 -18.39 -13.99
N ALA A 519 -18.30 -17.80 -14.24
CA ALA A 519 -19.50 -17.94 -13.43
C ALA A 519 -20.09 -19.37 -13.44
N ASN A 520 -19.92 -20.09 -14.56
CA ASN A 520 -20.47 -21.43 -14.79
C ASN A 520 -19.42 -22.55 -14.62
N SER A 521 -18.27 -22.27 -14.02
CA SER A 521 -17.17 -23.24 -13.80
C SER A 521 -17.60 -24.54 -13.09
N GLU A 522 -18.60 -24.48 -12.21
CA GLU A 522 -19.18 -25.66 -11.53
C GLU A 522 -19.81 -26.67 -12.52
N ILE A 523 -20.34 -26.21 -13.66
CA ILE A 523 -20.97 -27.09 -14.68
C ILE A 523 -19.96 -28.08 -15.25
N VAL A 524 -18.68 -27.71 -15.37
CA VAL A 524 -17.63 -28.58 -15.91
C VAL A 524 -17.53 -29.90 -15.12
N GLY A 525 -17.71 -29.84 -13.80
CA GLY A 525 -17.70 -31.03 -12.92
C GLY A 525 -18.87 -32.00 -13.15
N ALA A 526 -19.98 -31.54 -13.72
CA ALA A 526 -21.17 -32.34 -14.01
C ALA A 526 -21.15 -33.00 -15.40
N LEU A 527 -20.28 -32.54 -16.32
CA LEU A 527 -20.22 -33.04 -17.70
C LEU A 527 -19.80 -34.52 -17.80
N PRO A 528 -20.32 -35.30 -18.76
CA PRO A 528 -19.79 -36.60 -19.16
C PRO A 528 -18.27 -36.56 -19.44
N PRO A 529 -17.49 -37.62 -19.19
CA PRO A 529 -16.01 -37.56 -19.22
C PRO A 529 -15.40 -36.96 -20.50
N ALA A 530 -15.84 -37.40 -21.70
CA ALA A 530 -15.31 -36.87 -22.96
C ALA A 530 -15.67 -35.39 -23.21
N GLN A 531 -16.83 -34.94 -22.73
CA GLN A 531 -17.25 -33.54 -22.78
C GLN A 531 -16.52 -32.68 -21.74
N ARG A 532 -16.20 -33.27 -20.59
CA ARG A 532 -15.49 -32.65 -19.48
C ARG A 532 -14.06 -32.28 -19.85
N GLU A 533 -13.30 -33.19 -20.46
CA GLU A 533 -11.91 -32.88 -20.83
C GLU A 533 -11.83 -31.77 -21.89
N VAL A 534 -12.70 -31.78 -22.92
CA VAL A 534 -12.77 -30.68 -23.91
C VAL A 534 -13.08 -29.32 -23.27
N ALA A 535 -13.89 -29.29 -22.21
CA ALA A 535 -14.12 -28.07 -21.44
C ALA A 535 -12.89 -27.68 -20.59
N ARG A 536 -12.22 -28.65 -19.96
CA ARG A 536 -11.01 -28.42 -19.15
C ARG A 536 -9.84 -27.90 -19.97
N GLU A 537 -9.61 -28.45 -21.16
CA GLU A 537 -8.64 -27.98 -22.14
C GLU A 537 -8.89 -26.51 -22.50
N ALA A 538 -10.11 -26.16 -22.92
CA ALA A 538 -10.46 -24.78 -23.27
C ALA A 538 -10.24 -23.78 -22.12
N PHE A 539 -10.59 -24.14 -20.88
CA PHE A 539 -10.32 -23.31 -19.70
C PHE A 539 -8.80 -23.21 -19.41
N ALA A 540 -8.03 -24.29 -19.56
CA ALA A 540 -6.59 -24.29 -19.33
C ALA A 540 -5.86 -23.41 -20.36
N ASP A 541 -6.15 -23.57 -21.65
CA ASP A 541 -5.59 -22.79 -22.75
C ASP A 541 -5.88 -21.29 -22.55
N SER A 542 -7.14 -20.95 -22.26
CA SER A 542 -7.59 -19.56 -22.04
C SER A 542 -6.93 -18.91 -20.81
N LEU A 543 -6.64 -19.70 -19.77
CA LEU A 543 -5.87 -19.23 -18.61
C LEU A 543 -4.38 -19.10 -18.92
N SER A 544 -3.79 -20.00 -19.72
CA SER A 544 -2.39 -19.89 -20.17
C SER A 544 -2.15 -18.60 -20.97
N GLN A 545 -3.02 -18.28 -21.93
CA GLN A 545 -2.95 -17.01 -22.67
C GLN A 545 -3.05 -15.78 -21.75
N MET A 546 -3.93 -15.85 -20.75
CA MET A 546 -4.04 -14.80 -19.73
C MET A 546 -2.76 -14.68 -18.87
N TRP A 547 -2.09 -15.79 -18.53
CA TRP A 547 -0.81 -15.75 -17.81
C TRP A 547 0.30 -15.07 -18.62
N ILE A 548 0.35 -15.22 -19.95
CA ILE A 548 1.34 -14.54 -20.82
C ILE A 548 1.27 -13.02 -20.61
N VAL A 549 0.07 -12.44 -20.51
CA VAL A 549 -0.10 -11.00 -20.25
C VAL A 549 0.54 -10.60 -18.92
N TYR A 550 0.35 -11.39 -17.86
CA TYR A 550 0.97 -11.14 -16.56
C TYR A 550 2.50 -11.31 -16.56
N VAL A 551 3.06 -12.19 -17.40
CA VAL A 551 4.51 -12.29 -17.64
C VAL A 551 5.05 -10.99 -18.24
N CYS A 552 4.37 -10.42 -19.24
CA CYS A 552 4.77 -9.15 -19.83
C CYS A 552 4.77 -8.00 -18.81
N PHE A 553 3.75 -7.91 -17.95
CA PHE A 553 3.71 -6.91 -16.88
C PHE A 553 4.77 -7.15 -15.78
N ALA A 554 5.08 -8.40 -15.44
CA ALA A 554 6.15 -8.75 -14.50
C ALA A 554 7.54 -8.37 -15.05
N GLY A 555 7.81 -8.69 -16.32
CA GLY A 555 9.05 -8.35 -17.02
C GLY A 555 9.23 -6.83 -17.19
N LEU A 556 8.15 -6.10 -17.48
CA LEU A 556 8.18 -4.63 -17.45
C LEU A 556 8.48 -4.11 -16.03
N GLY A 557 7.96 -4.76 -14.99
CA GLY A 557 8.29 -4.48 -13.60
C GLY A 557 9.78 -4.65 -13.28
N LEU A 558 10.41 -5.70 -13.82
CA LEU A 558 11.86 -5.89 -13.73
C LEU A 558 12.63 -4.73 -14.38
N LEU A 559 12.29 -4.38 -15.63
CA LEU A 559 12.94 -3.27 -16.35
C LEU A 559 12.78 -1.93 -15.62
N VAL A 560 11.57 -1.63 -15.12
CA VAL A 560 11.27 -0.42 -14.33
C VAL A 560 12.04 -0.40 -13.01
N SER A 561 12.25 -1.55 -12.36
CA SER A 561 12.98 -1.61 -11.09
C SER A 561 14.44 -1.13 -11.19
N LEU A 562 15.07 -1.28 -12.36
CA LEU A 562 16.43 -0.82 -12.63
C LEU A 562 16.55 0.72 -12.67
N LEU A 563 15.43 1.44 -12.80
CA LEU A 563 15.39 2.91 -12.81
C LEU A 563 15.34 3.52 -11.39
N ILE A 564 15.05 2.71 -10.37
CA ILE A 564 15.06 3.09 -8.96
C ILE A 564 16.52 3.32 -8.54
N ARG A 565 16.83 4.51 -8.01
CA ARG A 565 18.17 4.80 -7.48
C ARG A 565 18.38 4.07 -6.16
N SER A 566 19.61 3.58 -5.93
CA SER A 566 20.00 3.11 -4.61
C SER A 566 20.25 4.29 -3.67
N LYS A 567 19.77 4.19 -2.43
CA LYS A 567 20.07 5.12 -1.33
C LYS A 567 20.00 4.34 -0.02
N THR A 568 21.07 4.38 0.77
CA THR A 568 21.14 3.71 2.07
C THR A 568 20.21 4.35 3.10
N LEU A 569 19.58 3.53 3.92
CA LEU A 569 18.62 3.99 4.95
C LEU A 569 19.35 4.46 6.21
N ALA A 570 19.13 5.72 6.59
CA ALA A 570 19.67 6.31 7.81
C ALA A 570 18.95 5.78 9.08
N ASN A 571 19.62 5.89 10.23
CA ASN A 571 19.11 5.41 11.52
C ASN A 571 18.25 6.44 12.29
N SER A 572 18.27 7.72 11.92
CA SER A 572 17.59 8.80 12.65
C SER A 572 16.06 8.72 12.53
N HIS A 573 15.37 9.24 13.56
CA HIS A 573 13.92 9.37 13.62
C HIS A 573 13.52 10.85 13.83
N GLU A 574 12.41 11.26 13.21
CA GLU A 574 11.72 12.52 13.47
C GLU A 574 10.21 12.20 13.53
N ASP A 575 9.65 12.16 14.74
CA ASP A 575 8.23 11.88 14.99
C ASP A 575 7.34 12.83 14.16
N GLN A 576 6.56 12.31 13.20
CA GLN A 576 5.75 13.15 12.31
C GLN A 576 4.49 13.65 13.04
N LYS A 577 4.55 14.87 13.59
CA LYS A 577 3.38 15.58 14.13
C LYS A 577 2.39 15.90 13.00
N ALA A 578 1.32 15.09 12.89
CA ALA A 578 0.17 15.36 12.02
C ALA A 578 -0.80 16.37 12.67
N GLY A 579 -1.46 17.20 11.87
CA GLY A 579 -2.42 18.21 12.33
C GLY A 579 -2.26 19.57 11.62
N MET A 580 -3.33 20.36 11.58
CA MET A 580 -3.31 21.65 10.88
C MET A 580 -2.37 22.66 11.53
N GLU A 581 -2.33 22.72 12.87
CA GLU A 581 -1.45 23.63 13.63
C GLU A 581 0.02 23.36 13.31
N ALA A 582 0.45 22.10 13.27
CA ALA A 582 1.80 21.70 12.88
C ALA A 582 2.12 22.05 11.40
N ASP A 583 1.13 22.03 10.50
CA ASP A 583 1.32 22.46 9.11
C ASP A 583 1.37 24.01 8.98
N GLU A 584 0.67 24.75 9.85
CA GLU A 584 0.68 26.23 9.87
C GLU A 584 1.92 26.80 10.58
N GLU A 585 2.32 26.30 11.75
CA GLU A 585 3.59 26.64 12.41
C GLU A 585 4.77 26.46 11.45
N ARG A 586 4.78 25.35 10.71
CA ARG A 586 5.85 24.99 9.78
C ARG A 586 5.80 25.78 8.46
N ARG A 587 4.63 26.30 8.07
CA ARG A 587 4.49 27.33 7.02
C ARG A 587 4.97 28.70 7.51
N ALA A 588 4.70 29.07 8.76
CA ALA A 588 5.19 30.30 9.38
C ALA A 588 6.72 30.29 9.52
N ALA A 589 7.31 29.19 10.00
CA ALA A 589 8.76 28.98 10.08
C ALA A 589 9.44 29.14 8.70
N LYS A 590 8.83 28.64 7.63
CA LYS A 590 9.34 28.83 6.26
C LYS A 590 9.23 30.26 5.75
N ARG A 591 8.14 30.98 6.06
CA ARG A 591 8.01 32.40 5.76
C ARG A 591 9.06 33.23 6.52
N SER A 592 9.31 32.89 7.77
CA SER A 592 10.38 33.48 8.59
C SER A 592 11.77 33.22 7.98
N ALA A 593 12.10 31.96 7.64
CA ALA A 593 13.39 31.59 7.04
C ALA A 593 13.63 32.26 5.67
N ALA A 594 12.62 32.31 4.79
CA ALA A 594 12.71 33.00 3.51
C ALA A 594 12.86 34.53 3.69
N GLY A 595 12.13 35.12 4.64
CA GLY A 595 12.29 36.53 5.02
C GLY A 595 13.65 36.84 5.62
N ALA A 596 14.24 35.92 6.39
CA ALA A 596 15.59 36.03 6.93
C ALA A 596 16.63 35.97 5.82
N GLN A 597 16.58 34.99 4.91
CA GLN A 597 17.47 34.93 3.74
C GLN A 597 17.38 36.19 2.88
N SER A 598 16.16 36.70 2.63
CA SER A 598 15.95 37.96 1.90
C SER A 598 16.51 39.18 2.63
N ARG A 599 16.47 39.23 3.96
CA ARG A 599 17.09 40.31 4.75
C ARG A 599 18.62 40.21 4.75
N THR A 600 19.18 39.00 4.76
CA THR A 600 20.64 38.78 4.70
C THR A 600 21.22 39.16 3.33
N THR A 601 20.55 38.79 2.23
CA THR A 601 20.98 39.21 0.88
C THR A 601 20.84 40.73 0.70
N ALA A 602 19.77 41.34 1.18
CA ALA A 602 19.61 42.80 1.17
C ALA A 602 20.70 43.53 1.98
N LYS A 603 21.07 43.03 3.17
CA LYS A 603 22.18 43.58 3.96
C LYS A 603 23.53 43.46 3.22
N SER A 604 23.80 42.29 2.63
CA SER A 604 25.04 42.03 1.89
C SER A 604 25.20 42.99 0.69
N GLY A 605 24.12 43.20 -0.08
CA GLY A 605 24.11 44.19 -1.17
C GLY A 605 24.40 45.61 -0.69
N MET A 606 23.81 46.03 0.43
CA MET A 606 24.00 47.39 0.95
C MET A 606 25.41 47.64 1.51
N THR A 607 26.07 46.63 2.09
CA THR A 607 27.50 46.72 2.45
C THR A 607 28.45 46.79 1.25
N GLY A 608 28.03 46.31 0.07
CA GLY A 608 28.80 46.44 -1.16
C GLY A 608 28.84 47.88 -1.71
N THR A 609 27.85 48.71 -1.39
CA THR A 609 27.76 50.08 -1.91
C THR A 609 28.68 51.07 -1.18
N THR A 610 28.86 50.93 0.14
CA THR A 610 29.58 51.91 0.97
C THR A 610 31.10 51.93 0.78
N VAL A 611 31.68 50.92 0.13
CA VAL A 611 33.13 50.83 -0.12
C VAL A 611 33.52 51.52 -1.44
N ALA A 612 32.58 51.70 -2.37
CA ALA A 612 32.86 52.19 -3.72
C ALA A 612 33.05 53.71 -3.85
N THR A 613 32.78 54.49 -2.81
CA THR A 613 32.74 55.97 -2.87
C THR A 613 33.88 56.68 -2.13
N ALA A 614 34.96 55.97 -1.79
CA ALA A 614 36.08 56.51 -0.99
C ALA A 614 37.45 56.48 -1.68
N ALA A 615 37.53 56.07 -2.95
CA ALA A 615 38.79 55.69 -3.61
C ALA A 615 38.99 56.31 -5.02
N GLU A 616 38.53 57.56 -5.23
CA GLU A 616 38.71 58.24 -6.54
C GLU A 616 39.02 59.74 -6.39
N THR A 617 40.18 60.07 -5.81
CA THR A 617 40.84 61.39 -6.00
C THR A 617 42.34 61.29 -5.77
N THR A 618 43.09 62.14 -6.47
CA THR A 618 44.57 62.27 -6.47
C THR A 618 45.35 61.05 -6.98
N GLY A 619 46.37 61.32 -7.80
CA GLY A 619 47.31 60.36 -8.39
C GLY A 619 48.44 61.11 -9.06
N GLU A 620 49.50 60.43 -9.50
CA GLU A 620 50.70 61.09 -10.03
C GLU A 620 51.31 60.37 -11.26
N LYS A 621 52.29 61.00 -11.90
CA LYS A 621 52.88 60.64 -13.20
C LYS A 621 54.27 60.03 -13.03
N ARG A 622 54.68 59.18 -14.00
CA ARG A 622 56.06 59.04 -14.59
C ARG A 622 57.29 58.91 -13.64
N SER A 623 58.34 58.12 -13.88
CA SER A 623 58.74 57.17 -14.95
C SER A 623 60.23 56.78 -14.76
N VAL A 624 60.72 55.76 -15.50
CA VAL A 624 62.16 55.45 -15.84
C VAL A 624 62.99 54.55 -14.88
N ASP A 625 63.59 53.51 -15.49
CA ASP A 625 64.77 52.64 -15.19
C ASP A 625 65.02 51.99 -13.79
N GLY A 626 65.67 50.81 -13.71
CA GLY A 626 66.07 49.88 -14.79
C GLY A 626 67.07 48.76 -14.38
N GLY A 627 67.09 47.64 -15.13
CA GLY A 627 68.06 46.52 -15.05
C GLY A 627 67.84 45.49 -13.92
N SER A 628 68.38 44.25 -13.95
CA SER A 628 69.01 43.45 -15.04
C SER A 628 69.12 41.95 -14.63
N ALA A 629 69.66 41.09 -15.51
CA ALA A 629 69.83 39.61 -15.45
C ALA A 629 68.57 38.76 -15.75
N VAL A 630 68.51 37.75 -16.66
CA VAL A 630 69.47 36.81 -17.31
C VAL A 630 69.91 35.67 -16.35
N ASN A 631 69.73 34.36 -16.59
CA ASN A 631 69.26 33.54 -17.76
C ASN A 631 68.50 32.27 -17.22
N VAL A 632 68.06 31.19 -17.90
CA VAL A 632 68.20 30.60 -19.27
C VAL A 632 66.97 29.67 -19.52
N LEU A 633 66.32 29.66 -20.70
CA LEU A 633 66.27 28.63 -21.78
C LEU A 633 66.24 27.13 -21.38
N GLY A 634 65.58 26.21 -22.11
CA GLY A 634 64.84 26.31 -23.40
C GLY A 634 63.65 25.32 -23.42
N ASP A 635 62.61 25.48 -24.24
CA ASP A 635 62.52 25.28 -25.71
C ASP A 635 62.14 23.82 -26.08
N GLY A 636 61.20 23.57 -27.01
CA GLY A 636 60.36 24.51 -27.77
C GLY A 636 59.42 23.81 -28.79
N GLU A 637 58.60 24.63 -29.46
CA GLU A 637 57.91 24.42 -30.76
C GLU A 637 56.92 23.23 -30.95
N GLY A 638 55.85 23.37 -31.74
CA GLY A 638 55.32 24.55 -32.43
C GLY A 638 54.14 24.26 -33.38
N GLU A 639 53.43 25.32 -33.79
CA GLU A 639 52.63 25.46 -35.04
C GLU A 639 51.48 24.48 -35.39
N LYS A 640 50.49 24.81 -36.26
CA LYS A 640 49.72 26.04 -36.55
C LYS A 640 48.49 25.66 -37.41
N SER A 641 47.48 26.54 -37.50
CA SER A 641 46.34 26.50 -38.44
C SER A 641 45.36 25.31 -38.30
N GLY A 642 44.11 25.36 -38.78
CA GLY A 642 43.35 26.49 -39.31
C GLY A 642 42.61 26.16 -40.62
N GLY A 643 41.27 26.15 -40.60
CA GLY A 643 40.45 25.96 -41.81
C GLY A 643 38.95 25.88 -41.52
N SER A 644 38.11 26.46 -42.39
CA SER A 644 36.65 26.47 -42.25
C SER A 644 35.92 26.29 -43.59
N ALA A 645 34.99 25.35 -43.65
CA ALA A 645 33.90 25.21 -44.64
C ALA A 645 32.87 24.22 -44.06
N SER A 646 31.54 24.27 -44.22
CA SER A 646 30.57 25.02 -45.07
C SER A 646 29.86 24.14 -46.11
N ALA A 647 28.51 24.09 -46.01
CA ALA A 647 27.54 23.42 -46.90
C ALA A 647 27.65 21.86 -46.99
N SER A 648 26.61 21.11 -47.37
CA SER A 648 25.32 21.47 -48.00
C SER A 648 24.18 20.51 -47.58
N ALA A 649 22.93 20.83 -47.95
CA ALA A 649 21.73 20.03 -47.68
C ALA A 649 21.34 19.11 -48.87
N LYS A 650 20.45 18.13 -48.62
CA LYS A 650 19.52 17.56 -49.60
C LYS A 650 18.38 16.76 -48.97
N ASP A 651 17.27 16.66 -49.71
CA ASP A 651 15.96 16.19 -49.25
C ASP A 651 15.59 14.77 -49.75
N VAL A 652 14.81 14.02 -48.94
CA VAL A 652 13.47 13.42 -49.24
C VAL A 652 13.25 12.68 -50.59
N PRO A 653 12.55 11.52 -50.66
CA PRO A 653 12.31 10.44 -49.66
C PRO A 653 12.36 9.00 -50.26
N ALA A 654 12.03 7.98 -49.44
CA ALA A 654 11.23 6.82 -49.82
C ALA A 654 10.50 6.28 -48.58
#